data_AF-A0A4S4DSZ9-F1
#
_entry.id   AF-A0A4S4DSZ9-F1
#
_cell.length_a   1.000
_cell.length_b   1.000
_cell.length_c   1.000
_cell.angle_alpha   90.00
_cell.angle_beta   90.00
_cell.angle_gamma   90.00
#
_symmetry.space_group_name_H-M   'P 1'
#
loop_
_entity.id
_entity.type
_entity.pdbx_description
1 polymer ?
#
loop_
_entity_poly.entity_id
_entity_poly.type
_entity_poly.pdbx_seq_one_letter_code
_entity_poly.pdbx_strand_id
1 'polypeptide(L)'
;MPAEMELGANLYFPGACLAPTSKGGRRKGTSPASSSLACASESTDKPHAGKLARVILAGDPVMSNFLVLVCKGLESDIYCLRSIKDSLEDPFMYLSSWNFDNHTEGFICKFTGIDCWHPDENKVLNIRLSDMGLKGPFPRGIENCTYLTGLDLSSNKLFGTIPSDISRLIPKITALDLSSNNFNGEIPPTIADLSYLNVLKLDSNQLTGHIPAEIGRLDRIKTASFTNNHLSGPVPRYINYQISADSYANNPGLCGVPLPPCKTHKKNINYQAFFNRNAFFISGFAVGWSLSTVIVFALALFYLPVIALLKKIVSIRSSRRRKRTKKRNNQVLVQRTQSPTTKITSEISKLEKLVTRMSFTELTNATDNFSEDNIIGSGQMGTMYKALLRNGWSLAIKRFYNSSQCSKSEEHFVSEIMTLGRLRHCNLVPLIGFCYETNDKLLVYKYMSNGNLYDWLHPPEGDEPKIMNWPVRVKIAVGLARGLAWLHRHSTKFQVFHHNISSKCILLDQNFEPKISNFGGAKFINANESASGWSFSMNGELLELGFDKSDVYSFGVVLLELITGKERSKVTDDSASCDNTLIGLGFDDEIFQLLSIACKCVQPFAEQRPTMLQVYQTMRAIGERHGLVDDSGTWKQTEIATASERNVEITELI
;
A
#
# COMPACT_ATOMS: atom_id res chain seq x y z
N MET A 1 39.58 22.89 -30.63
CA MET A 1 39.46 24.15 -31.40
C MET A 1 38.37 24.00 -32.44
N PRO A 2 37.60 25.04 -32.77
CA PRO A 2 37.46 26.36 -32.12
C PRO A 2 36.23 26.41 -31.18
N ALA A 3 35.90 27.47 -30.43
CA ALA A 3 36.66 28.59 -29.87
C ALA A 3 35.84 29.20 -28.70
N GLU A 4 36.49 30.04 -27.90
CA GLU A 4 35.88 30.81 -26.80
C GLU A 4 35.03 31.98 -27.31
N MET A 5 34.15 32.53 -26.44
CA MET A 5 34.05 33.99 -26.32
C MET A 5 33.50 34.43 -24.95
N GLU A 6 34.24 35.30 -24.28
CA GLU A 6 33.84 36.04 -23.07
C GLU A 6 33.06 37.35 -23.41
N LEU A 7 32.77 38.12 -22.35
CA LEU A 7 32.35 39.53 -22.25
C LEU A 7 30.83 39.75 -22.11
N GLY A 8 30.33 40.55 -21.17
CA GLY A 8 31.01 41.28 -20.08
C GLY A 8 30.26 42.54 -19.64
N ALA A 9 30.70 43.16 -18.53
CA ALA A 9 30.27 44.46 -17.98
C ALA A 9 28.83 44.54 -17.39
N ASN A 10 28.53 45.34 -16.35
CA ASN A 10 29.36 46.11 -15.39
C ASN A 10 28.49 46.54 -14.18
N LEU A 11 29.10 46.77 -13.00
CA LEU A 11 28.98 48.01 -12.19
C LEU A 11 29.58 47.90 -10.75
N TYR A 12 30.82 48.37 -10.62
CA TYR A 12 31.38 49.18 -9.52
C TYR A 12 31.12 48.87 -8.01
N PHE A 13 32.19 48.40 -7.35
CA PHE A 13 32.65 48.85 -6.01
C PHE A 13 33.38 50.22 -6.14
N PRO A 14 33.72 51.02 -5.07
CA PRO A 14 34.18 50.68 -3.70
C PRO A 14 33.50 51.52 -2.57
N GLY A 15 33.86 51.50 -1.28
CA GLY A 15 34.83 50.76 -0.46
C GLY A 15 35.28 51.57 0.79
N ALA A 16 36.17 50.97 1.61
CA ALA A 16 36.94 51.55 2.74
C ALA A 16 36.27 51.76 4.12
N CYS A 17 36.85 51.08 5.11
CA CYS A 17 36.78 51.40 6.55
C CYS A 17 37.87 52.41 6.93
N LEU A 18 37.65 53.27 7.94
CA LEU A 18 38.69 53.87 8.77
C LEU A 18 38.12 54.30 10.14
N ALA A 19 38.95 54.28 11.18
CA ALA A 19 38.60 54.62 12.57
C ALA A 19 39.45 55.84 13.06
N PRO A 20 39.63 56.09 14.37
CA PRO A 20 38.69 56.83 15.24
C PRO A 20 39.31 58.11 15.85
N THR A 21 38.51 59.00 16.46
CA THR A 21 39.03 60.02 17.42
C THR A 21 38.10 60.25 18.61
N SER A 22 38.66 60.78 19.70
CA SER A 22 38.08 60.78 21.05
C SER A 22 37.80 62.19 21.61
N LYS A 23 36.87 62.25 22.59
CA LYS A 23 36.78 63.15 23.78
C LYS A 23 35.32 63.11 24.30
N GLY A 24 34.99 63.04 25.59
CA GLY A 24 35.77 62.86 26.82
C GLY A 24 34.92 63.30 28.04
N GLY A 25 34.82 62.49 29.11
CA GLY A 25 33.95 62.83 30.25
C GLY A 25 34.07 61.91 31.47
N ARG A 26 34.55 62.46 32.60
CA ARG A 26 34.65 61.89 33.97
C ARG A 26 33.25 61.66 34.60
N ARG A 27 33.00 60.88 35.68
CA ARG A 27 33.80 60.12 36.68
C ARG A 27 32.86 59.26 37.57
N LYS A 28 33.33 58.10 38.09
CA LYS A 28 32.91 57.36 39.33
C LYS A 28 31.41 56.97 39.49
N GLY A 29 31.02 55.82 40.04
CA GLY A 29 31.76 54.65 40.56
C GLY A 29 30.81 53.66 41.29
N THR A 30 31.39 52.58 41.86
CA THR A 30 30.81 51.65 42.88
C THR A 30 29.54 50.83 42.56
N SER A 31 29.69 49.50 42.66
CA SER A 31 28.66 48.54 43.08
C SER A 31 28.38 48.69 44.61
N PRO A 32 27.32 48.12 45.23
CA PRO A 32 26.86 46.73 45.11
C PRO A 32 25.32 46.51 45.15
N ALA A 33 24.92 45.25 45.34
CA ALA A 33 23.55 44.77 45.35
C ALA A 33 22.71 45.20 46.57
N SER A 34 21.38 45.30 46.37
CA SER A 34 20.39 44.58 47.18
C SER A 34 18.97 44.74 46.62
N SER A 35 18.16 43.69 46.71
CA SER A 35 16.73 43.67 46.39
C SER A 35 15.87 44.36 47.45
N SER A 36 14.81 45.07 47.05
CA SER A 36 13.42 44.70 47.40
C SER A 36 12.35 45.71 46.94
N LEU A 37 11.24 45.12 46.48
CA LEU A 37 9.87 45.61 46.29
C LEU A 37 9.49 47.08 46.56
N ALA A 38 8.86 47.70 45.55
CA ALA A 38 7.55 48.35 45.71
C ALA A 38 6.73 48.19 44.41
N CYS A 39 5.52 47.65 44.49
CA CYS A 39 4.62 47.42 43.34
C CYS A 39 3.49 48.46 43.28
N ALA A 40 3.21 48.98 42.07
CA ALA A 40 1.97 49.55 41.53
C ALA A 40 2.33 50.34 40.25
N SER A 41 1.54 50.51 39.17
CA SER A 41 0.30 49.90 38.67
C SER A 41 -0.01 50.57 37.31
N GLU A 42 -0.54 49.96 36.24
CA GLU A 42 -0.80 48.55 35.90
C GLU A 42 -1.19 48.46 34.40
N SER A 43 -0.82 47.39 33.67
CA SER A 43 -1.45 47.05 32.38
C SER A 43 -1.33 45.54 32.09
N THR A 44 -2.48 44.89 31.95
CA THR A 44 -2.68 43.44 32.07
C THR A 44 -2.19 42.59 30.89
N ASP A 45 -1.38 41.58 31.23
CA ASP A 45 -1.42 40.17 30.78
C ASP A 45 -2.07 39.73 29.45
N LYS A 46 -1.32 38.86 28.74
CA LYS A 46 -1.80 37.49 28.48
C LYS A 46 -0.64 36.47 28.36
N PRO A 47 -0.38 35.62 29.38
CA PRO A 47 0.80 34.74 29.44
C PRO A 47 0.46 33.28 29.10
N HIS A 48 0.22 32.96 27.82
CA HIS A 48 -0.16 31.59 27.41
C HIS A 48 0.80 30.89 26.43
N ALA A 49 1.51 31.60 25.55
CA ALA A 49 2.46 30.97 24.62
C ALA A 49 3.63 30.24 25.33
N GLY A 50 4.14 30.79 26.43
CA GLY A 50 5.28 30.23 27.16
C GLY A 50 4.99 29.00 28.03
N LYS A 51 3.71 28.58 28.15
CA LYS A 51 3.32 27.45 29.00
C LYS A 51 3.30 26.11 28.24
N LEU A 52 2.91 26.10 26.96
CA LEU A 52 2.92 24.89 26.13
C LEU A 52 4.34 24.32 25.98
N ALA A 53 5.32 25.18 25.67
CA ALA A 53 6.74 24.81 25.56
C ALA A 53 7.34 24.21 26.85
N ARG A 54 6.75 24.50 28.02
CA ARG A 54 7.18 23.92 29.31
C ARG A 54 6.44 22.65 29.70
N VAL A 55 5.20 22.43 29.24
CA VAL A 55 4.50 21.15 29.43
C VAL A 55 5.12 20.05 28.57
N ILE A 56 5.62 20.39 27.38
CA ILE A 56 6.34 19.45 26.48
C ILE A 56 7.60 18.84 27.14
N LEU A 57 8.20 19.50 28.13
CA LEU A 57 9.41 19.04 28.84
C LEU A 57 9.15 18.50 30.26
N ALA A 58 7.89 18.39 30.68
CA ALA A 58 7.52 18.02 32.04
C ALA A 58 6.32 17.05 32.11
N GLY A 59 6.37 15.96 31.33
CA GLY A 59 5.38 14.89 31.34
C GLY A 59 5.95 13.59 30.75
N ASP A 60 6.25 12.63 31.62
CA ASP A 60 6.78 11.27 31.39
C ASP A 60 7.86 11.07 30.31
N PRO A 61 9.09 10.61 30.67
CA PRO A 61 10.19 10.42 29.72
C PRO A 61 9.92 9.34 28.65
N VAL A 62 8.87 8.52 28.83
CA VAL A 62 8.44 7.53 27.83
C VAL A 62 7.64 8.19 26.69
N MET A 63 6.84 9.22 26.97
CA MET A 63 6.00 9.89 25.96
C MET A 63 6.72 11.03 25.23
N SER A 64 7.65 11.73 25.88
CA SER A 64 8.53 12.69 25.18
C SER A 64 9.38 12.00 24.10
N ASN A 65 9.87 10.78 24.36
CA ASN A 65 10.56 9.97 23.36
C ASN A 65 9.62 9.46 22.25
N PHE A 66 8.34 9.25 22.57
CA PHE A 66 7.35 8.78 21.60
C PHE A 66 6.92 9.87 20.60
N LEU A 67 6.82 11.13 21.05
CA LEU A 67 6.53 12.27 20.15
C LEU A 67 7.73 12.62 19.27
N VAL A 68 8.94 12.54 19.83
CA VAL A 68 10.21 12.71 19.08
C VAL A 68 10.43 11.61 18.04
N LEU A 69 9.80 10.43 18.16
CA LEU A 69 9.87 9.38 17.13
C LEU A 69 9.03 9.69 15.87
N VAL A 70 7.99 10.52 15.99
CA VAL A 70 6.95 10.65 14.97
C VAL A 70 7.27 11.71 13.91
N CYS A 71 8.11 12.71 14.23
CA CYS A 71 8.53 13.74 13.27
C CYS A 71 9.80 13.36 12.47
N LYS A 72 10.39 12.18 12.69
CA LYS A 72 11.70 11.78 12.14
C LYS A 72 11.69 11.25 10.70
N GLY A 73 10.72 11.65 9.87
CA GLY A 73 10.73 11.33 8.44
C GLY A 73 11.95 11.88 7.69
N LEU A 74 12.55 12.96 8.20
CA LEU A 74 13.76 13.60 7.67
C LEU A 74 15.04 13.21 8.45
N GLU A 75 14.90 12.65 9.66
CA GLU A 75 16.03 12.44 10.59
C GLU A 75 16.44 10.96 10.72
N SER A 76 15.63 9.99 10.29
CA SER A 76 15.95 8.55 10.40
C SER A 76 17.23 8.18 9.66
N ASP A 77 17.34 8.64 8.42
CA ASP A 77 18.45 8.32 7.53
C ASP A 77 19.69 9.16 7.88
N ILE A 78 19.53 10.41 8.32
CA ILE A 78 20.62 11.22 8.88
C ILE A 78 21.20 10.55 10.14
N TYR A 79 20.34 10.06 11.04
CA TYR A 79 20.75 9.32 12.24
C TYR A 79 21.37 7.96 11.89
N CYS A 80 20.84 7.27 10.88
CA CYS A 80 21.41 6.03 10.33
C CYS A 80 22.87 6.25 9.91
N LEU A 81 23.11 7.23 9.02
CA LEU A 81 24.44 7.55 8.50
C LEU A 81 25.38 8.06 9.60
N ARG A 82 24.88 8.89 10.53
CA ARG A 82 25.67 9.34 11.68
C ARG A 82 26.09 8.16 12.57
N SER A 83 25.14 7.29 12.92
CA SER A 83 25.42 6.10 13.72
C SER A 83 26.33 5.09 13.00
N ILE A 84 26.29 4.99 11.67
CA ILE A 84 27.25 4.20 10.89
C ILE A 84 28.64 4.81 11.02
N LYS A 85 28.80 6.10 10.75
CA LYS A 85 30.07 6.84 10.84
C LYS A 85 30.69 6.75 12.24
N ASP A 86 29.89 6.90 13.29
CA ASP A 86 30.33 6.83 14.69
C ASP A 86 30.70 5.40 15.12
N SER A 87 30.22 4.37 14.41
CA SER A 87 30.46 2.94 14.74
C SER A 87 31.66 2.32 14.02
N LEU A 88 32.23 2.99 13.00
CA LEU A 88 33.29 2.48 12.15
C LEU A 88 34.57 3.31 12.28
N GLU A 89 35.72 2.64 12.42
CA GLU A 89 37.02 3.28 12.24
C GLU A 89 37.26 3.49 10.74
N ASP A 90 37.45 4.75 10.34
CA ASP A 90 37.84 5.16 8.98
C ASP A 90 39.30 5.65 8.96
N PRO A 91 40.29 4.74 8.80
CA PRO A 91 41.71 5.10 8.88
C PRO A 91 42.21 5.91 7.66
N PHE A 92 41.42 6.02 6.60
CA PHE A 92 41.78 6.69 5.34
C PHE A 92 40.92 7.93 5.04
N MET A 93 39.99 8.27 5.93
CA MET A 93 39.11 9.46 5.86
C MET A 93 38.16 9.47 4.64
N TYR A 94 37.73 8.31 4.13
CA TYR A 94 36.75 8.22 3.04
C TYR A 94 35.36 8.76 3.42
N LEU A 95 34.98 8.65 4.70
CA LEU A 95 33.74 9.16 5.29
C LEU A 95 33.85 10.64 5.72
N SER A 96 34.94 11.34 5.36
CA SER A 96 35.11 12.78 5.64
C SER A 96 34.04 13.65 4.98
N SER A 97 33.52 13.23 3.83
CA SER A 97 32.41 13.91 3.12
C SER A 97 31.07 13.83 3.84
N TRP A 98 30.92 12.92 4.83
CA TRP A 98 29.71 12.76 5.63
C TRP A 98 29.63 13.88 6.68
N ASN A 99 29.44 15.12 6.23
CA ASN A 99 29.26 16.28 7.09
C ASN A 99 27.76 16.52 7.36
N PHE A 100 27.39 16.52 8.64
CA PHE A 100 26.02 16.72 9.13
C PHE A 100 25.71 18.16 9.59
N ASP A 101 26.61 19.11 9.33
CA ASP A 101 26.41 20.55 9.61
C ASP A 101 25.44 21.23 8.62
N ASN A 102 25.16 20.59 7.48
CA ASN A 102 24.21 21.08 6.48
C ASN A 102 22.80 20.53 6.75
N HIS A 103 21.78 21.31 6.41
CA HIS A 103 20.37 20.99 6.57
C HIS A 103 19.55 21.11 5.27
N THR A 104 20.14 21.51 4.14
CA THR A 104 19.44 21.51 2.84
C THR A 104 19.05 20.09 2.44
N GLU A 105 17.84 19.85 1.94
CA GLU A 105 17.44 18.53 1.44
C GLU A 105 18.40 17.98 0.36
N GLY A 106 18.49 16.64 0.29
CA GLY A 106 19.40 15.93 -0.61
C GLY A 106 20.90 16.02 -0.25
N PHE A 107 21.29 16.72 0.83
CA PHE A 107 22.72 16.90 1.14
C PHE A 107 23.45 15.58 1.44
N ILE A 108 22.78 14.61 2.08
CA ILE A 108 23.37 13.29 2.38
C ILE A 108 23.62 12.47 1.10
N CYS A 109 22.95 12.80 0.00
CA CYS A 109 23.11 12.14 -1.30
C CYS A 109 24.40 12.55 -2.02
N LYS A 110 25.12 13.53 -1.46
CA LYS A 110 26.46 13.97 -1.91
C LYS A 110 27.58 13.29 -1.11
N PHE A 111 27.24 12.47 -0.12
CA PHE A 111 28.21 11.74 0.69
C PHE A 111 28.84 10.59 -0.10
N THR A 112 30.12 10.32 0.17
CA THR A 112 30.85 9.19 -0.44
C THR A 112 30.10 7.89 -0.17
N GLY A 113 29.72 7.17 -1.23
CA GLY A 113 29.10 5.86 -1.12
C GLY A 113 27.61 5.85 -0.78
N ILE A 114 26.88 6.98 -0.88
CA ILE A 114 25.43 7.04 -0.62
C ILE A 114 24.66 7.23 -1.94
N ASP A 115 23.86 6.24 -2.31
CA ASP A 115 22.83 6.40 -3.33
C ASP A 115 21.50 6.74 -2.65
N CYS A 116 20.89 7.88 -2.98
CA CYS A 116 19.53 8.20 -2.56
C CYS A 116 18.47 7.74 -3.56
N TRP A 117 17.21 7.68 -3.12
CA TRP A 117 16.06 7.45 -4.01
C TRP A 117 15.87 8.58 -5.03
N HIS A 118 16.11 9.83 -4.61
CA HIS A 118 16.10 11.04 -5.42
C HIS A 118 17.25 11.95 -4.94
N PRO A 119 17.98 12.68 -5.81
CA PRO A 119 19.11 13.51 -5.40
C PRO A 119 18.75 14.62 -4.41
N ASP A 120 17.49 15.07 -4.43
CA ASP A 120 16.98 16.15 -3.58
C ASP A 120 16.21 15.62 -2.34
N GLU A 121 16.16 14.30 -2.10
CA GLU A 121 15.48 13.73 -0.93
C GLU A 121 16.49 13.03 0.00
N ASN A 122 16.44 13.31 1.30
CA ASN A 122 17.29 12.65 2.32
C ASN A 122 16.85 11.19 2.63
N LYS A 123 16.73 10.34 1.60
CA LYS A 123 16.28 8.93 1.70
C LYS A 123 17.31 7.99 1.07
N VAL A 124 18.01 7.23 1.90
CA VAL A 124 19.09 6.33 1.48
C VAL A 124 18.50 5.07 0.86
N LEU A 125 18.86 4.82 -0.40
CA LEU A 125 18.46 3.65 -1.17
C LEU A 125 19.54 2.57 -1.17
N ASN A 126 20.81 2.95 -1.35
CA ASN A 126 21.95 2.06 -1.23
C ASN A 126 23.10 2.70 -0.44
N ILE A 127 23.83 1.86 0.29
CA ILE A 127 25.11 2.21 0.94
C ILE A 127 26.19 1.37 0.27
N ARG A 128 27.20 2.03 -0.30
CA ARG A 128 28.34 1.46 -1.05
C ARG A 128 29.65 1.93 -0.43
N LEU A 129 30.11 1.20 0.58
CA LEU A 129 31.34 1.49 1.30
C LEU A 129 32.44 0.44 1.02
N SER A 130 32.40 -0.16 -0.17
CA SER A 130 33.36 -1.18 -0.61
C SER A 130 34.79 -0.63 -0.71
N ASP A 131 35.78 -1.42 -0.28
CA ASP A 131 37.23 -1.11 -0.45
C ASP A 131 37.67 0.24 0.15
N MET A 132 37.12 0.60 1.31
CA MET A 132 37.48 1.83 2.05
C MET A 132 38.38 1.56 3.26
N GLY A 133 38.76 0.30 3.50
CA GLY A 133 39.62 -0.11 4.62
C GLY A 133 38.99 0.06 6.01
N LEU A 134 37.67 0.24 6.08
CA LEU A 134 36.88 0.48 7.29
C LEU A 134 37.02 -0.70 8.26
N LYS A 135 37.04 -0.43 9.57
CA LYS A 135 37.02 -1.46 10.61
C LYS A 135 35.88 -1.22 11.59
N GLY A 136 35.49 -2.26 12.29
CA GLY A 136 34.46 -2.23 13.33
C GLY A 136 33.54 -3.44 13.23
N PRO A 137 32.55 -3.55 14.13
CA PRO A 137 31.47 -4.52 14.00
C PRO A 137 30.51 -4.15 12.85
N PHE A 138 29.58 -5.04 12.53
CA PHE A 138 28.46 -4.70 11.65
C PHE A 138 27.69 -3.47 12.20
N PRO A 139 27.49 -2.40 11.41
CA PRO A 139 26.96 -1.14 11.93
C PRO A 139 25.45 -1.22 12.17
N ARG A 140 25.05 -1.45 13.43
CA ARG A 140 23.63 -1.65 13.83
C ARG A 140 22.74 -0.43 13.61
N GLY A 141 23.31 0.78 13.48
CA GLY A 141 22.58 2.02 13.17
C GLY A 141 21.78 1.96 11.86
N ILE A 142 22.13 1.03 10.98
CA ILE A 142 21.47 0.76 9.69
C ILE A 142 19.97 0.47 9.79
N GLU A 143 19.49 0.03 10.95
CA GLU A 143 18.06 -0.15 11.26
C GLU A 143 17.22 1.10 10.97
N ASN A 144 17.83 2.28 11.02
CA ASN A 144 17.15 3.56 10.78
C ASN A 144 17.14 3.99 9.31
N CYS A 145 17.86 3.32 8.40
CA CYS A 145 17.81 3.58 6.96
C CYS A 145 16.57 2.90 6.37
N THR A 146 15.39 3.49 6.58
CA THR A 146 14.10 2.79 6.40
C THR A 146 13.75 2.40 4.96
N TYR A 147 14.47 2.92 3.97
CA TYR A 147 14.30 2.64 2.53
C TYR A 147 15.43 1.81 1.91
N LEU A 148 16.42 1.36 2.70
CA LEU A 148 17.61 0.68 2.19
C LEU A 148 17.26 -0.62 1.43
N THR A 149 17.72 -0.71 0.19
CA THR A 149 17.58 -1.89 -0.68
C THR A 149 18.93 -2.51 -1.08
N GLY A 150 20.03 -1.78 -0.97
CA GLY A 150 21.38 -2.28 -1.28
C GLY A 150 22.38 -1.92 -0.19
N LEU A 151 23.14 -2.92 0.28
CA LEU A 151 24.21 -2.74 1.25
C LEU A 151 25.46 -3.46 0.75
N ASP A 152 26.49 -2.69 0.47
CA ASP A 152 27.81 -3.16 0.08
C ASP A 152 28.84 -2.60 1.07
N LEU A 153 29.35 -3.49 1.92
CA LEU A 153 30.44 -3.24 2.86
C LEU A 153 31.67 -4.10 2.52
N SER A 154 31.76 -4.59 1.27
CA SER A 154 32.77 -5.56 0.85
C SER A 154 34.21 -5.02 0.89
N SER A 155 35.20 -5.91 0.92
CA SER A 155 36.63 -5.54 0.85
C SER A 155 37.07 -4.57 1.96
N ASN A 156 36.56 -4.77 3.17
CA ASN A 156 36.91 -3.98 4.36
C ASN A 156 37.56 -4.86 5.43
N LYS A 157 37.71 -4.32 6.64
CA LYS A 157 38.29 -4.99 7.82
C LYS A 157 37.25 -5.07 8.95
N LEU A 158 35.97 -5.24 8.58
CA LEU A 158 34.87 -5.39 9.52
C LEU A 158 34.93 -6.78 10.17
N PHE A 159 34.62 -6.86 11.47
CA PHE A 159 34.86 -8.07 12.28
C PHE A 159 33.70 -8.38 13.23
N GLY A 160 33.79 -9.53 13.90
CA GLY A 160 32.73 -10.04 14.79
C GLY A 160 31.66 -10.79 14.02
N THR A 161 30.50 -11.01 14.64
CA THR A 161 29.43 -11.83 14.06
C THR A 161 28.46 -11.02 13.21
N ILE A 162 27.90 -11.66 12.18
CA ILE A 162 26.72 -11.13 11.49
C ILE A 162 25.54 -11.13 12.50
N PRO A 163 24.80 -10.02 12.68
CA PRO A 163 23.74 -9.94 13.67
C PRO A 163 22.66 -11.04 13.55
N SER A 164 22.31 -11.67 14.67
CA SER A 164 21.23 -12.67 14.72
C SER A 164 19.84 -12.10 14.45
N ASP A 165 19.69 -10.77 14.44
CA ASP A 165 18.47 -10.05 14.10
C ASP A 165 18.59 -9.27 12.77
N ILE A 166 19.49 -9.68 11.86
CA ILE A 166 19.74 -9.03 10.55
C ILE A 166 18.46 -8.77 9.74
N SER A 167 17.45 -9.65 9.80
CA SER A 167 16.17 -9.45 9.11
C SER A 167 15.35 -8.28 9.65
N ARG A 168 15.50 -7.96 10.94
CA ARG A 168 14.92 -6.78 11.59
C ARG A 168 15.68 -5.51 11.25
N LEU A 169 17.00 -5.61 11.05
CA LEU A 169 17.87 -4.47 10.72
C LEU A 169 17.72 -3.99 9.27
N ILE A 170 17.56 -4.91 8.31
CA ILE A 170 17.52 -4.59 6.87
C ILE A 170 16.39 -5.33 6.11
N PRO A 171 15.11 -5.19 6.52
CA PRO A 171 13.99 -6.02 6.04
C PRO A 171 13.67 -5.89 4.53
N LYS A 172 14.10 -4.80 3.89
CA LYS A 172 13.83 -4.49 2.46
C LYS A 172 15.01 -4.82 1.54
N ILE A 173 16.08 -5.43 2.07
CA ILE A 173 17.34 -5.59 1.32
C ILE A 173 17.15 -6.53 0.10
N THR A 174 17.72 -6.12 -1.03
CA THR A 174 17.72 -6.84 -2.30
C THR A 174 19.13 -7.32 -2.68
N ALA A 175 20.16 -6.57 -2.27
CA ALA A 175 21.56 -6.93 -2.43
C ALA A 175 22.31 -6.70 -1.12
N LEU A 176 22.94 -7.76 -0.60
CA LEU A 176 23.79 -7.73 0.59
C LEU A 176 25.16 -8.30 0.23
N ASP A 177 26.18 -7.43 0.23
CA ASP A 177 27.58 -7.79 0.01
C ASP A 177 28.40 -7.47 1.26
N LEU A 178 28.81 -8.52 1.96
CA LEU A 178 29.70 -8.48 3.12
C LEU A 178 31.01 -9.25 2.83
N SER A 179 31.29 -9.52 1.55
CA SER A 179 32.46 -10.32 1.15
C SER A 179 33.79 -9.65 1.50
N SER A 180 34.86 -10.44 1.55
CA SER A 180 36.24 -9.95 1.76
C SER A 180 36.37 -9.09 3.03
N ASN A 181 36.01 -9.66 4.17
CA ASN A 181 36.03 -9.02 5.49
C ASN A 181 36.55 -10.00 6.56
N ASN A 182 36.47 -9.64 7.84
CA ASN A 182 36.87 -10.45 9.00
C ASN A 182 35.67 -10.93 9.83
N PHE A 183 34.47 -11.06 9.25
CA PHE A 183 33.30 -11.59 9.95
C PHE A 183 33.50 -13.06 10.35
N ASN A 184 33.03 -13.43 11.54
CA ASN A 184 33.20 -14.75 12.14
C ASN A 184 31.89 -15.27 12.75
N GLY A 185 31.93 -16.50 13.31
CA GLY A 185 30.74 -17.16 13.85
C GLY A 185 29.85 -17.74 12.77
N GLU A 186 28.63 -18.14 13.14
CA GLU A 186 27.69 -18.80 12.22
C GLU A 186 26.90 -17.79 11.36
N ILE A 187 26.46 -18.24 10.19
CA ILE A 187 25.52 -17.48 9.35
C ILE A 187 24.13 -17.53 10.01
N PRO A 188 23.54 -16.38 10.42
CA PRO A 188 22.29 -16.39 11.18
C PRO A 188 21.11 -16.89 10.33
N PRO A 189 20.29 -17.83 10.81
CA PRO A 189 19.16 -18.40 10.05
C PRO A 189 18.15 -17.35 9.56
N THR A 190 18.01 -16.24 10.28
CA THR A 190 17.14 -15.10 9.94
C THR A 190 17.49 -14.41 8.61
N ILE A 191 18.65 -14.69 8.00
CA ILE A 191 18.92 -14.28 6.60
C ILE A 191 17.85 -14.85 5.65
N ALA A 192 17.27 -16.02 5.96
CA ALA A 192 16.19 -16.61 5.19
C ALA A 192 14.86 -15.85 5.27
N ASP A 193 14.69 -14.91 6.21
CA ASP A 193 13.49 -14.08 6.33
C ASP A 193 13.54 -12.86 5.37
N LEU A 194 14.70 -12.60 4.75
CA LEU A 194 14.92 -11.50 3.81
C LEU A 194 14.29 -11.80 2.43
N SER A 195 12.95 -11.85 2.37
CA SER A 195 12.17 -12.27 1.19
C SER A 195 12.39 -11.46 -0.10
N TYR A 196 13.06 -10.30 -0.03
CA TYR A 196 13.41 -9.47 -1.19
C TYR A 196 14.82 -9.74 -1.75
N LEU A 197 15.62 -10.59 -1.09
CA LEU A 197 17.04 -10.81 -1.40
C LEU A 197 17.25 -11.48 -2.77
N ASN A 198 17.97 -10.81 -3.65
CA ASN A 198 18.40 -11.30 -4.96
C ASN A 198 19.89 -11.68 -4.96
N VAL A 199 20.72 -10.92 -4.24
CA VAL A 199 22.19 -11.08 -4.17
C VAL A 199 22.64 -11.20 -2.72
N LEU A 200 23.33 -12.28 -2.39
CA LEU A 200 23.97 -12.52 -1.09
C LEU A 200 25.43 -12.92 -1.29
N LYS A 201 26.38 -12.12 -0.81
CA LYS A 201 27.80 -12.47 -0.83
C LYS A 201 28.39 -12.38 0.57
N LEU A 202 28.88 -13.52 1.05
CA LEU A 202 29.53 -13.70 2.34
C LEU A 202 30.92 -14.34 2.18
N ASP A 203 31.44 -14.42 0.96
CA ASP A 203 32.73 -15.05 0.68
C ASP A 203 33.92 -14.31 1.28
N SER A 204 35.05 -15.01 1.40
CA SER A 204 36.32 -14.46 1.88
C SER A 204 36.19 -13.81 3.26
N ASN A 205 35.65 -14.59 4.21
CA ASN A 205 35.44 -14.23 5.61
C ASN A 205 35.92 -15.40 6.52
N GLN A 206 35.66 -15.32 7.83
CA GLN A 206 36.01 -16.34 8.83
C GLN A 206 34.75 -17.07 9.37
N LEU A 207 33.70 -17.16 8.57
CA LEU A 207 32.41 -17.74 8.97
C LEU A 207 32.52 -19.26 9.17
N THR A 208 31.90 -19.75 10.23
CA THR A 208 31.93 -21.14 10.70
C THR A 208 30.52 -21.76 10.72
N GLY A 209 30.42 -23.04 11.10
CA GLY A 209 29.13 -23.70 11.27
C GLY A 209 28.53 -24.15 9.94
N HIS A 210 27.22 -23.97 9.77
CA HIS A 210 26.45 -24.42 8.61
C HIS A 210 25.91 -23.24 7.80
N ILE A 211 25.62 -23.46 6.52
CA ILE A 211 24.77 -22.55 5.74
C ILE A 211 23.30 -22.92 6.07
N PRO A 212 22.48 -22.01 6.62
CA PRO A 212 21.09 -22.32 6.98
C PRO A 212 20.30 -22.87 5.78
N ALA A 213 19.66 -24.03 5.95
CA ALA A 213 18.92 -24.70 4.89
C ALA A 213 17.70 -23.88 4.42
N GLU A 214 17.20 -23.02 5.31
CA GLU A 214 16.11 -22.07 5.12
C GLU A 214 16.41 -21.05 4.00
N ILE A 215 17.69 -20.72 3.74
CA ILE A 215 18.11 -19.85 2.64
C ILE A 215 17.66 -20.42 1.27
N GLY A 216 17.51 -21.74 1.16
CA GLY A 216 16.96 -22.39 -0.04
C GLY A 216 15.48 -22.07 -0.33
N ARG A 217 14.75 -21.48 0.63
CA ARG A 217 13.36 -21.03 0.46
C ARG A 217 13.24 -19.65 -0.19
N LEU A 218 14.33 -18.86 -0.25
CA LEU A 218 14.33 -17.56 -0.89
C LEU A 218 14.07 -17.71 -2.39
N ASP A 219 12.87 -17.34 -2.82
CA ASP A 219 12.35 -17.55 -4.18
C ASP A 219 12.98 -16.62 -5.22
N ARG A 220 13.55 -15.49 -4.76
CA ARG A 220 14.14 -14.42 -5.58
C ARG A 220 15.67 -14.47 -5.71
N ILE A 221 16.34 -15.34 -4.97
CA ILE A 221 17.82 -15.37 -4.94
C ILE A 221 18.39 -15.84 -6.29
N LYS A 222 19.30 -15.04 -6.85
CA LYS A 222 19.96 -15.26 -8.15
C LYS A 222 21.47 -15.37 -8.03
N THR A 223 22.04 -14.83 -6.97
CA THR A 223 23.48 -14.85 -6.73
C THR A 223 23.70 -15.09 -5.25
N ALA A 224 24.39 -16.20 -4.95
CA ALA A 224 24.86 -16.53 -3.62
C ALA A 224 26.34 -16.90 -3.70
N SER A 225 27.13 -16.44 -2.74
CA SER A 225 28.57 -16.71 -2.66
C SER A 225 29.01 -16.88 -1.20
N PHE A 226 29.68 -17.99 -0.93
CA PHE A 226 30.13 -18.42 0.41
C PHE A 226 31.59 -18.91 0.39
N THR A 227 32.32 -18.66 -0.70
CA THR A 227 33.68 -19.19 -0.90
C THR A 227 34.66 -18.71 0.17
N ASN A 228 35.81 -19.37 0.33
CA ASN A 228 36.89 -18.93 1.22
C ASN A 228 36.41 -18.64 2.66
N ASN A 229 35.75 -19.61 3.30
CA ASN A 229 35.29 -19.54 4.68
C ASN A 229 35.62 -20.86 5.43
N HIS A 230 35.08 -21.06 6.62
CA HIS A 230 35.21 -22.28 7.44
C HIS A 230 33.88 -23.03 7.60
N LEU A 231 33.03 -22.99 6.57
CA LEU A 231 31.68 -23.56 6.59
C LEU A 231 31.70 -25.09 6.39
N SER A 232 30.66 -25.74 6.91
CA SER A 232 30.55 -27.20 6.97
C SER A 232 29.12 -27.72 6.82
N GLY A 233 28.99 -29.01 6.47
CA GLY A 233 27.71 -29.70 6.36
C GLY A 233 26.99 -29.50 5.02
N PRO A 234 25.68 -29.81 4.94
CA PRO A 234 24.95 -29.80 3.68
C PRO A 234 24.69 -28.38 3.16
N VAL A 235 24.90 -28.15 1.87
CA VAL A 235 24.48 -26.90 1.19
C VAL A 235 22.96 -26.85 1.00
N PRO A 236 22.33 -25.66 1.01
CA PRO A 236 20.89 -25.51 0.81
C PRO A 236 20.43 -25.94 -0.58
N ARG A 237 19.20 -26.47 -0.67
CA ARG A 237 18.52 -26.71 -1.95
C ARG A 237 17.57 -25.57 -2.26
N TYR A 238 17.89 -24.84 -3.31
CA TYR A 238 17.10 -23.72 -3.82
C TYR A 238 15.98 -24.24 -4.74
N ILE A 239 14.80 -23.65 -4.64
CA ILE A 239 13.61 -24.10 -5.39
C ILE A 239 13.66 -23.64 -6.86
N ASN A 240 14.02 -22.38 -7.11
CA ASN A 240 13.89 -21.73 -8.42
C ASN A 240 15.20 -21.53 -9.19
N TYR A 241 16.36 -21.58 -8.53
CA TYR A 241 17.64 -21.22 -9.13
C TYR A 241 18.81 -22.00 -8.52
N GLN A 242 19.62 -22.68 -9.33
CA GLN A 242 20.74 -23.47 -8.83
C GLN A 242 22.03 -22.64 -8.76
N ILE A 243 22.53 -22.42 -7.54
CA ILE A 243 23.84 -21.81 -7.28
C ILE A 243 24.96 -22.77 -7.72
N SER A 244 26.03 -22.26 -8.35
CA SER A 244 27.16 -23.06 -8.85
C SER A 244 27.95 -23.72 -7.72
N ALA A 245 28.70 -24.79 -8.03
CA ALA A 245 29.68 -25.38 -7.12
C ALA A 245 30.77 -24.38 -6.72
N ASP A 246 31.16 -23.50 -7.65
CA ASP A 246 32.22 -22.50 -7.46
C ASP A 246 31.90 -21.54 -6.31
N SER A 247 30.61 -21.18 -6.13
CA SER A 247 30.10 -20.34 -5.03
C SER A 247 30.33 -20.92 -3.63
N TYR A 248 30.73 -22.19 -3.52
CA TYR A 248 31.04 -22.86 -2.25
C TYR A 248 32.52 -23.28 -2.12
N ALA A 249 33.36 -22.89 -3.09
CA ALA A 249 34.77 -23.28 -3.13
C ALA A 249 35.54 -22.94 -1.84
N ASN A 250 36.61 -23.69 -1.59
CA ASN A 250 37.52 -23.51 -0.44
C ASN A 250 36.85 -23.61 0.95
N ASN A 251 35.70 -24.29 1.05
CA ASN A 251 35.08 -24.72 2.32
C ASN A 251 35.09 -26.26 2.39
N PRO A 252 36.14 -26.90 2.93
CA PRO A 252 36.33 -28.36 2.84
C PRO A 252 35.30 -29.18 3.63
N GLY A 253 34.52 -28.55 4.51
CA GLY A 253 33.44 -29.19 5.26
C GLY A 253 32.10 -29.26 4.52
N LEU A 254 31.91 -28.51 3.43
CA LEU A 254 30.63 -28.45 2.71
C LEU A 254 30.40 -29.66 1.81
N CYS A 255 29.12 -30.06 1.68
CA CYS A 255 28.72 -31.23 0.88
C CYS A 255 27.27 -31.13 0.37
N GLY A 256 26.89 -32.02 -0.56
CA GLY A 256 25.57 -32.04 -1.18
C GLY A 256 25.46 -31.18 -2.44
N VAL A 257 24.55 -31.55 -3.34
CA VAL A 257 24.43 -30.97 -4.70
C VAL A 257 24.38 -29.43 -4.66
N PRO A 258 25.27 -28.72 -5.38
CA PRO A 258 26.15 -29.20 -6.48
C PRO A 258 27.48 -29.85 -6.06
N LEU A 259 27.86 -29.83 -4.78
CA LEU A 259 29.08 -30.44 -4.25
C LEU A 259 28.95 -31.98 -4.10
N PRO A 260 30.07 -32.70 -3.87
CA PRO A 260 30.04 -34.13 -3.58
C PRO A 260 29.09 -34.50 -2.42
N PRO A 261 28.44 -35.67 -2.47
CA PRO A 261 27.44 -36.05 -1.47
C PRO A 261 28.04 -36.17 -0.06
N CYS A 262 27.27 -35.71 0.93
CA CYS A 262 27.68 -35.79 2.33
C CYS A 262 27.95 -37.23 2.77
N LYS A 263 29.09 -37.45 3.44
CA LYS A 263 29.44 -38.75 4.03
C LYS A 263 28.46 -39.08 5.16
N THR A 264 27.52 -39.97 4.89
CA THR A 264 26.56 -40.43 5.90
C THR A 264 27.29 -41.21 7.00
N HIS A 265 27.17 -40.77 8.25
CA HIS A 265 27.45 -41.65 9.38
C HIS A 265 26.50 -42.84 9.28
N LYS A 266 27.04 -44.05 9.06
CA LYS A 266 26.29 -45.30 9.13
C LYS A 266 25.81 -45.52 10.56
N LYS A 267 24.64 -44.98 10.92
CA LYS A 267 23.81 -45.61 11.95
C LYS A 267 23.31 -46.93 11.37
N ASN A 268 23.60 -48.03 12.06
CA ASN A 268 23.06 -49.36 11.75
C ASN A 268 21.53 -49.35 11.99
N ILE A 269 20.77 -48.82 11.04
CA ILE A 269 19.33 -49.05 10.96
C ILE A 269 19.16 -50.31 10.11
N ASN A 270 18.64 -51.36 10.74
CA ASN A 270 18.53 -52.68 10.14
C ASN A 270 17.38 -52.68 9.11
N TYR A 271 17.73 -52.52 7.83
CA TYR A 271 16.77 -52.40 6.70
C TYR A 271 15.83 -53.62 6.55
N GLN A 272 16.11 -54.73 7.24
CA GLN A 272 15.24 -55.90 7.35
C GLN A 272 13.85 -55.59 7.94
N ALA A 273 13.72 -54.57 8.81
CA ALA A 273 12.50 -54.32 9.59
C ALA A 273 11.44 -53.45 8.90
N PHE A 274 11.82 -52.63 7.91
CA PHE A 274 10.87 -51.70 7.25
C PHE A 274 10.16 -52.34 6.05
N PHE A 275 10.86 -53.18 5.26
CA PHE A 275 10.27 -53.82 4.07
C PHE A 275 9.19 -54.86 4.39
N ASN A 276 9.22 -55.46 5.59
CA ASN A 276 8.36 -56.60 5.93
C ASN A 276 6.91 -56.23 6.31
N ARG A 277 6.51 -54.95 6.16
CA ARG A 277 5.11 -54.51 6.38
C ARG A 277 4.32 -54.16 5.11
N ASN A 278 5.01 -53.87 3.99
CA ASN A 278 4.37 -53.36 2.78
C ASN A 278 4.41 -54.33 1.57
N ALA A 279 5.05 -55.49 1.70
CA ALA A 279 5.11 -56.50 0.63
C ALA A 279 3.74 -57.10 0.25
N PHE A 280 2.72 -57.01 1.14
CA PHE A 280 1.38 -57.55 0.89
C PHE A 280 0.51 -56.65 -0.01
N PHE A 281 0.80 -55.35 -0.11
CA PHE A 281 -0.05 -54.41 -0.86
C PHE A 281 0.28 -54.31 -2.36
N ILE A 282 1.49 -54.69 -2.77
CA ILE A 282 1.95 -54.50 -4.15
C ILE A 282 1.49 -55.64 -5.08
N SER A 283 1.28 -56.85 -4.56
CA SER A 283 0.81 -58.00 -5.35
C SER A 283 -0.67 -57.94 -5.73
N GLY A 284 -1.51 -57.26 -4.93
CA GLY A 284 -2.96 -57.18 -5.18
C GLY A 284 -3.35 -56.33 -6.39
N PHE A 285 -2.59 -55.28 -6.70
CA PHE A 285 -2.95 -54.33 -7.77
C PHE A 285 -2.82 -54.92 -9.19
N ALA A 286 -1.82 -55.76 -9.44
CA ALA A 286 -1.61 -56.39 -10.75
C ALA A 286 -2.74 -57.37 -11.13
N VAL A 287 -3.26 -58.11 -10.15
CA VAL A 287 -4.35 -59.07 -10.37
C VAL A 287 -5.69 -58.34 -10.53
N GLY A 288 -5.93 -57.28 -9.74
CA GLY A 288 -7.17 -56.50 -9.80
C GLY A 288 -7.39 -55.77 -11.14
N TRP A 289 -6.35 -55.16 -11.72
CA TRP A 289 -6.43 -54.54 -13.05
C TRP A 289 -6.70 -55.54 -14.17
N SER A 290 -6.14 -56.75 -14.05
CA SER A 290 -6.36 -57.83 -15.01
C SER A 290 -7.82 -58.30 -15.04
N LEU A 291 -8.49 -58.41 -13.88
CA LEU A 291 -9.92 -58.75 -13.84
C LEU A 291 -10.83 -57.59 -14.29
N SER A 292 -10.53 -56.37 -13.84
CA SER A 292 -11.39 -55.19 -14.12
C SER A 292 -11.53 -54.89 -15.61
N THR A 293 -10.43 -55.02 -16.37
CA THR A 293 -10.42 -54.80 -17.82
C THR A 293 -11.25 -55.85 -18.58
N VAL A 294 -11.19 -57.12 -18.17
CA VAL A 294 -12.00 -58.21 -18.75
C VAL A 294 -13.49 -58.01 -18.49
N ILE A 295 -13.88 -57.59 -17.28
CA ILE A 295 -15.27 -57.32 -16.92
C ILE A 295 -15.84 -56.15 -17.74
N VAL A 296 -15.07 -55.06 -17.92
CA VAL A 296 -15.49 -53.91 -18.75
C VAL A 296 -15.67 -54.32 -20.21
N PHE A 297 -14.77 -55.13 -20.77
CA PHE A 297 -14.92 -55.65 -22.14
C PHE A 297 -16.12 -56.59 -22.30
N ALA A 298 -16.36 -57.49 -21.34
CA ALA A 298 -17.52 -58.39 -21.37
C ALA A 298 -18.84 -57.62 -21.32
N LEU A 299 -18.93 -56.59 -20.47
CA LEU A 299 -20.10 -55.70 -20.41
C LEU A 299 -20.27 -54.91 -21.72
N ALA A 300 -19.20 -54.38 -22.31
CA ALA A 300 -19.27 -53.67 -23.59
C ALA A 300 -19.82 -54.56 -24.71
N LEU A 301 -19.37 -55.82 -24.80
CA LEU A 301 -19.84 -56.79 -25.80
C LEU A 301 -21.32 -57.15 -25.64
N PHE A 302 -21.87 -57.14 -24.42
CA PHE A 302 -23.31 -57.36 -24.19
C PHE A 302 -24.16 -56.10 -24.41
N TYR A 303 -23.69 -54.91 -24.06
CA TYR A 303 -24.47 -53.67 -24.18
C TYR A 303 -24.61 -53.17 -25.63
N LEU A 304 -23.58 -53.34 -26.46
CA LEU A 304 -23.59 -52.87 -27.87
C LEU A 304 -24.72 -53.48 -28.73
N PRO A 305 -24.97 -54.81 -28.77
CA PRO A 305 -26.08 -55.38 -29.53
C PRO A 305 -27.45 -54.98 -28.99
N VAL A 306 -27.59 -54.79 -27.67
CA VAL A 306 -28.85 -54.31 -27.05
C VAL A 306 -29.15 -52.87 -27.48
N ILE A 307 -28.16 -51.99 -27.49
CA ILE A 307 -28.32 -50.60 -27.96
C ILE A 307 -28.65 -50.56 -29.47
N ALA A 308 -28.07 -51.45 -30.28
CA ALA A 308 -28.41 -51.58 -31.70
C ALA A 308 -29.88 -52.02 -31.92
N LEU A 309 -30.37 -52.99 -31.13
CA LEU A 309 -31.78 -53.42 -31.13
C LEU A 309 -32.73 -52.28 -30.74
N LEU A 310 -32.43 -51.53 -29.67
CA LEU A 310 -33.24 -50.38 -29.24
C LEU A 310 -33.28 -49.27 -30.30
N LYS A 311 -32.14 -48.95 -30.93
CA LYS A 311 -32.09 -47.99 -32.06
C LYS A 311 -32.90 -48.46 -33.26
N LYS A 312 -32.92 -49.77 -33.56
CA LYS A 312 -33.74 -50.36 -34.65
C LYS A 312 -35.24 -50.27 -34.36
N ILE A 313 -35.66 -50.48 -33.10
CA ILE A 313 -37.06 -50.32 -32.67
C ILE A 313 -37.50 -48.85 -32.75
N VAL A 314 -36.64 -47.91 -32.34
CA VAL A 314 -36.93 -46.46 -32.40
C VAL A 314 -36.99 -45.96 -33.85
N SER A 315 -36.09 -46.41 -34.74
CA SER A 315 -36.12 -45.99 -36.16
C SER A 315 -37.41 -46.44 -36.86
N ILE A 316 -37.85 -47.68 -36.63
CA ILE A 316 -39.11 -48.24 -37.16
C ILE A 316 -40.34 -47.48 -36.62
N ARG A 317 -40.34 -47.04 -35.36
CA ARG A 317 -41.43 -46.19 -34.82
C ARG A 317 -41.45 -44.78 -35.43
N SER A 318 -40.29 -44.21 -35.77
CA SER A 318 -40.21 -42.86 -36.35
C SER A 318 -40.62 -42.78 -37.83
N SER A 319 -40.45 -43.86 -38.61
CA SER A 319 -40.77 -43.86 -40.04
C SER A 319 -42.28 -43.77 -40.33
N ARG A 320 -43.13 -44.30 -39.43
CA ARG A 320 -44.60 -44.21 -39.54
C ARG A 320 -45.18 -42.82 -39.19
N ARG A 321 -44.45 -41.97 -38.45
CA ARG A 321 -44.89 -40.58 -38.14
C ARG A 321 -44.39 -39.50 -39.11
N ARG A 322 -43.39 -39.79 -39.97
CA ARG A 322 -42.78 -38.80 -40.88
C ARG A 322 -43.45 -38.64 -42.26
N LYS A 323 -44.56 -39.34 -42.55
CA LYS A 323 -45.29 -39.23 -43.84
C LYS A 323 -46.41 -38.17 -43.89
N ARG A 324 -46.63 -37.34 -42.86
CA ARG A 324 -47.75 -36.36 -42.84
C ARG A 324 -47.42 -34.88 -42.65
N THR A 325 -46.18 -34.49 -42.32
CA THR A 325 -45.85 -33.08 -42.01
C THR A 325 -44.42 -32.68 -42.42
N LYS A 326 -44.14 -32.62 -43.73
CA LYS A 326 -43.12 -31.72 -44.30
C LYS A 326 -43.34 -31.39 -45.78
N LYS A 327 -44.41 -30.63 -46.09
CA LYS A 327 -44.45 -29.73 -47.24
C LYS A 327 -44.28 -28.31 -46.68
N ARG A 328 -43.47 -27.45 -47.32
CA ARG A 328 -43.23 -26.02 -46.96
C ARG A 328 -42.42 -25.85 -45.65
N ASN A 329 -41.12 -25.53 -45.61
CA ASN A 329 -40.27 -24.73 -46.51
C ASN A 329 -38.80 -25.20 -46.49
N ASN A 330 -38.05 -24.76 -47.51
CA ASN A 330 -36.61 -24.96 -47.72
C ASN A 330 -35.80 -23.73 -47.30
N GLN A 331 -34.51 -23.96 -46.96
CA GLN A 331 -33.33 -23.10 -47.17
C GLN A 331 -33.38 -21.64 -46.61
N VAL A 332 -32.34 -21.09 -46.00
CA VAL A 332 -30.89 -21.26 -46.24
C VAL A 332 -30.12 -21.50 -44.92
N LEU A 333 -29.05 -22.28 -45.00
CA LEU A 333 -28.09 -22.51 -43.92
C LEU A 333 -26.96 -21.47 -44.02
N VAL A 334 -26.86 -20.56 -43.05
CA VAL A 334 -25.63 -19.81 -42.76
C VAL A 334 -25.17 -20.24 -41.37
N GLN A 335 -23.88 -20.55 -41.24
CA GLN A 335 -23.30 -21.01 -39.96
C GLN A 335 -23.44 -19.91 -38.90
N ARG A 336 -24.11 -20.24 -37.80
CA ARG A 336 -24.23 -19.34 -36.64
C ARG A 336 -23.01 -19.52 -35.74
N THR A 337 -21.89 -18.92 -36.14
CA THR A 337 -20.80 -18.59 -35.21
C THR A 337 -21.39 -17.83 -34.03
N GLN A 338 -21.04 -18.20 -32.80
CA GLN A 338 -21.55 -17.50 -31.61
C GLN A 338 -21.02 -16.06 -31.63
N SER A 339 -21.93 -15.09 -31.74
CA SER A 339 -21.56 -13.67 -31.80
C SER A 339 -21.24 -13.11 -30.40
N PRO A 340 -20.26 -12.21 -30.26
CA PRO A 340 -19.88 -11.65 -28.96
C PRO A 340 -21.02 -10.89 -28.25
N THR A 341 -22.01 -10.44 -29.02
CA THR A 341 -23.20 -9.70 -28.55
C THR A 341 -24.04 -10.43 -27.50
N THR A 342 -24.17 -11.77 -27.56
CA THR A 342 -24.99 -12.52 -26.58
C THR A 342 -24.38 -12.61 -25.18
N LYS A 343 -23.06 -12.42 -25.04
CA LYS A 343 -22.38 -12.47 -23.74
C LYS A 343 -22.49 -11.13 -23.00
N ILE A 344 -22.48 -10.02 -23.75
CA ILE A 344 -22.61 -8.66 -23.22
C ILE A 344 -24.01 -8.44 -22.62
N THR A 345 -25.07 -8.87 -23.32
CA THR A 345 -26.45 -8.74 -22.80
C THR A 345 -26.68 -9.50 -21.49
N SER A 346 -26.05 -10.67 -21.28
CA SER A 346 -26.21 -11.40 -20.01
C SER A 346 -25.51 -10.73 -18.83
N GLU A 347 -24.41 -10.00 -19.04
CA GLU A 347 -23.73 -9.26 -17.97
C GLU A 347 -24.48 -7.97 -17.62
N ILE A 348 -24.97 -7.22 -18.61
CA ILE A 348 -25.78 -6.01 -18.37
C ILE A 348 -27.05 -6.37 -17.57
N SER A 349 -27.73 -7.48 -17.90
CA SER A 349 -28.89 -7.96 -17.13
C SER A 349 -28.57 -8.44 -15.70
N LYS A 350 -27.29 -8.55 -15.30
CA LYS A 350 -26.90 -8.70 -13.88
C LYS A 350 -26.71 -7.34 -13.21
N LEU A 351 -26.17 -6.35 -13.92
CA LEU A 351 -25.97 -4.98 -13.41
C LEU A 351 -27.30 -4.25 -13.20
N GLU A 352 -28.27 -4.45 -14.11
CA GLU A 352 -29.66 -3.96 -13.98
C GLU A 352 -30.37 -4.48 -12.71
N LYS A 353 -29.90 -5.61 -12.13
CA LYS A 353 -30.41 -6.11 -10.83
C LYS A 353 -29.82 -5.40 -9.62
N LEU A 354 -28.82 -4.54 -9.79
CA LEU A 354 -28.17 -3.79 -8.72
C LEU A 354 -28.53 -2.30 -8.78
N VAL A 355 -28.42 -1.70 -9.97
CA VAL A 355 -28.55 -0.26 -10.19
C VAL A 355 -29.47 0.00 -11.38
N THR A 356 -30.21 1.11 -11.34
CA THR A 356 -31.13 1.51 -12.41
C THR A 356 -30.38 1.85 -13.69
N ARG A 357 -30.81 1.30 -14.83
CA ARG A 357 -30.28 1.69 -16.15
C ARG A 357 -31.03 2.90 -16.69
N MET A 358 -30.29 3.91 -17.14
CA MET A 358 -30.80 5.19 -17.63
C MET A 358 -30.59 5.35 -19.13
N SER A 359 -31.38 6.22 -19.77
CA SER A 359 -31.31 6.51 -21.20
C SER A 359 -30.14 7.45 -21.52
N PHE A 360 -29.32 7.12 -22.52
CA PHE A 360 -28.22 7.99 -22.96
C PHE A 360 -28.72 9.37 -23.39
N THR A 361 -29.81 9.43 -24.16
CA THR A 361 -30.44 10.68 -24.63
C THR A 361 -30.89 11.57 -23.47
N GLU A 362 -31.37 10.97 -22.37
CA GLU A 362 -31.79 11.73 -21.18
C GLU A 362 -30.60 12.36 -20.45
N LEU A 363 -29.53 11.58 -20.24
CA LEU A 363 -28.30 12.05 -19.61
C LEU A 363 -27.57 13.09 -20.47
N THR A 364 -27.62 12.94 -21.80
CA THR A 364 -27.09 13.91 -22.78
C THR A 364 -27.86 15.22 -22.70
N ASN A 365 -29.20 15.19 -22.66
CA ASN A 365 -30.01 16.40 -22.49
C ASN A 365 -29.79 17.07 -21.12
N ALA A 366 -29.62 16.29 -20.05
CA ALA A 366 -29.42 16.81 -18.70
C ALA A 366 -28.02 17.43 -18.47
N THR A 367 -27.06 17.18 -19.37
CA THR A 367 -25.68 17.72 -19.33
C THR A 367 -25.42 18.77 -20.42
N ASP A 368 -26.47 19.24 -21.10
CA ASP A 368 -26.38 20.09 -22.30
C ASP A 368 -25.40 19.53 -23.35
N ASN A 369 -25.67 18.30 -23.79
CA ASN A 369 -24.84 17.54 -24.73
C ASN A 369 -23.38 17.32 -24.26
N PHE A 370 -23.18 17.13 -22.95
CA PHE A 370 -21.87 17.08 -22.31
C PHE A 370 -21.00 18.33 -22.55
N SER A 371 -21.61 19.53 -22.46
CA SER A 371 -20.90 20.81 -22.58
C SER A 371 -19.71 20.91 -21.62
N GLU A 372 -18.66 21.61 -22.06
CA GLU A 372 -17.48 21.90 -21.24
C GLU A 372 -17.83 22.74 -20.00
N ASP A 373 -18.85 23.61 -20.09
CA ASP A 373 -19.36 24.42 -18.97
C ASP A 373 -19.92 23.56 -17.82
N ASN A 374 -20.32 22.32 -18.10
CA ASN A 374 -20.84 21.37 -17.12
C ASN A 374 -19.75 20.47 -16.52
N ILE A 375 -18.48 20.59 -16.92
CA ILE A 375 -17.39 19.78 -16.37
C ILE A 375 -17.11 20.19 -14.91
N ILE A 376 -17.19 19.22 -14.00
CA ILE A 376 -16.87 19.38 -12.57
C ILE A 376 -15.59 18.65 -12.16
N GLY A 377 -14.88 18.06 -13.13
CA GLY A 377 -13.57 17.45 -12.93
C GLY A 377 -13.21 16.43 -14.01
N SER A 378 -11.93 16.33 -14.34
CA SER A 378 -11.41 15.37 -15.32
C SER A 378 -10.34 14.49 -14.66
N GLY A 379 -10.44 13.17 -14.86
CA GLY A 379 -9.49 12.20 -14.30
C GLY A 379 -8.98 11.23 -15.36
N GLN A 380 -8.05 10.35 -14.97
CA GLN A 380 -7.44 9.33 -15.84
C GLN A 380 -8.46 8.33 -16.43
N MET A 381 -9.65 8.23 -15.83
CA MET A 381 -10.67 7.22 -16.14
C MET A 381 -11.82 7.79 -16.98
N GLY A 382 -11.94 9.12 -17.06
CA GLY A 382 -13.09 9.80 -17.65
C GLY A 382 -13.32 11.20 -17.07
N THR A 383 -14.38 11.85 -17.55
CA THR A 383 -14.78 13.21 -17.18
C THR A 383 -16.06 13.18 -16.36
N MET A 384 -16.12 14.01 -15.31
CA MET A 384 -17.29 14.24 -14.47
C MET A 384 -18.05 15.47 -14.96
N TYR A 385 -19.34 15.31 -15.21
CA TYR A 385 -20.25 16.38 -15.59
C TYR A 385 -21.30 16.60 -14.50
N LYS A 386 -21.65 17.86 -14.23
CA LYS A 386 -22.89 18.20 -13.54
C LYS A 386 -24.04 18.03 -14.52
N ALA A 387 -25.13 17.45 -14.04
CA ALA A 387 -26.36 17.30 -14.80
C ALA A 387 -27.53 17.88 -14.00
N LEU A 388 -28.45 18.56 -14.68
CA LEU A 388 -29.70 19.07 -14.09
C LEU A 388 -30.87 18.35 -14.74
N LEU A 389 -31.56 17.52 -13.94
CA LEU A 389 -32.81 16.89 -14.37
C LEU A 389 -33.96 17.90 -14.41
N ARG A 390 -34.99 17.58 -15.22
CA ARG A 390 -36.18 18.43 -15.41
C ARG A 390 -36.98 18.69 -14.12
N ASN A 391 -36.85 17.80 -13.14
CA ASN A 391 -37.45 17.92 -11.80
C ASN A 391 -36.60 18.78 -10.83
N GLY A 392 -35.52 19.42 -11.31
CA GLY A 392 -34.62 20.25 -10.50
C GLY A 392 -33.49 19.48 -9.79
N TRP A 393 -33.42 18.16 -9.95
CA TRP A 393 -32.41 17.35 -9.27
C TRP A 393 -31.04 17.51 -9.92
N SER A 394 -30.03 17.84 -9.12
CA SER A 394 -28.63 17.87 -9.57
C SER A 394 -27.98 16.49 -9.41
N LEU A 395 -27.40 15.99 -10.49
CA LEU A 395 -26.64 14.74 -10.56
C LEU A 395 -25.19 14.98 -10.99
N ALA A 396 -24.32 14.02 -10.70
CA ALA A 396 -22.95 13.99 -11.19
C ALA A 396 -22.78 12.76 -12.10
N ILE A 397 -22.40 12.97 -13.36
CA ILE A 397 -22.30 11.93 -14.38
C ILE A 397 -20.83 11.71 -14.74
N LYS A 398 -20.32 10.51 -14.47
CA LYS A 398 -18.97 10.06 -14.84
C LYS A 398 -19.02 9.41 -16.22
N ARG A 399 -18.52 10.11 -17.24
CA ARG A 399 -18.36 9.56 -18.59
C ARG A 399 -16.97 8.96 -18.73
N PHE A 400 -16.91 7.63 -18.83
CA PHE A 400 -15.66 6.90 -18.95
C PHE A 400 -15.04 7.08 -20.34
N TYR A 401 -13.72 7.11 -20.41
CA TYR A 401 -13.01 7.06 -21.69
C TYR A 401 -13.17 5.69 -22.37
N ASN A 402 -13.07 5.69 -23.70
CA ASN A 402 -13.17 4.48 -24.50
C ASN A 402 -12.07 3.46 -24.17
N SER A 403 -12.33 2.18 -24.41
CA SER A 403 -11.38 1.08 -24.14
C SER A 403 -10.07 1.19 -24.93
N SER A 404 -10.07 1.93 -26.04
CA SER A 404 -8.87 2.31 -26.81
C SER A 404 -7.98 3.35 -26.11
N GLN A 405 -8.53 4.13 -25.17
CA GLN A 405 -7.82 5.16 -24.41
C GLN A 405 -7.45 4.68 -23.00
N CYS A 406 -8.27 3.82 -22.38
CA CYS A 406 -7.96 3.21 -21.09
C CYS A 406 -8.39 1.73 -21.05
N SER A 407 -7.41 0.83 -21.01
CA SER A 407 -7.65 -0.63 -21.02
C SER A 407 -8.42 -1.16 -19.81
N LYS A 408 -8.41 -0.44 -18.68
CA LYS A 408 -9.12 -0.81 -17.43
C LYS A 408 -10.49 -0.15 -17.27
N SER A 409 -10.90 0.72 -18.21
CA SER A 409 -12.16 1.48 -18.15
C SER A 409 -13.38 0.60 -17.83
N GLU A 410 -13.48 -0.57 -18.47
CA GLU A 410 -14.60 -1.50 -18.31
C GLU A 410 -14.58 -2.26 -16.97
N GLU A 411 -13.39 -2.69 -16.51
CA GLU A 411 -13.20 -3.35 -15.21
C GLU A 411 -13.63 -2.40 -14.07
N HIS A 412 -13.17 -1.15 -14.13
CA HIS A 412 -13.52 -0.13 -13.16
C HIS A 412 -15.01 0.24 -13.16
N PHE A 413 -15.62 0.36 -14.34
CA PHE A 413 -17.06 0.60 -14.49
C PHE A 413 -17.88 -0.52 -13.83
N VAL A 414 -17.54 -1.78 -14.11
CA VAL A 414 -18.22 -2.95 -13.51
C VAL A 414 -17.98 -3.02 -12.00
N SER A 415 -16.75 -2.81 -11.53
CA SER A 415 -16.42 -2.84 -10.09
C SER A 415 -17.19 -1.78 -9.30
N GLU A 416 -17.31 -0.56 -9.83
CA GLU A 416 -18.00 0.55 -9.18
C GLU A 416 -19.52 0.29 -9.06
N ILE A 417 -20.17 -0.28 -10.09
CA ILE A 417 -21.58 -0.75 -10.02
C ILE A 417 -21.72 -1.93 -9.06
N MET A 418 -20.82 -2.91 -9.13
CA MET A 418 -20.88 -4.12 -8.30
C MET A 418 -20.70 -3.78 -6.81
N THR A 419 -19.97 -2.72 -6.50
CA THR A 419 -19.73 -2.25 -5.14
C THR A 419 -20.87 -1.33 -4.67
N LEU A 420 -21.03 -0.14 -5.26
CA LEU A 420 -22.00 0.85 -4.80
C LEU A 420 -23.45 0.46 -5.08
N GLY A 421 -23.71 -0.38 -6.08
CA GLY A 421 -25.03 -0.96 -6.34
C GLY A 421 -25.50 -1.99 -5.31
N ARG A 422 -24.63 -2.41 -4.39
CA ARG A 422 -24.96 -3.31 -3.27
C ARG A 422 -24.88 -2.63 -1.90
N LEU A 423 -24.28 -1.44 -1.82
CA LEU A 423 -23.85 -0.83 -0.57
C LEU A 423 -24.49 0.56 -0.39
N ARG A 424 -25.36 0.68 0.60
CA ARG A 424 -25.94 1.96 1.04
C ARG A 424 -25.39 2.30 2.43
N HIS A 425 -24.70 3.44 2.56
CA HIS A 425 -24.19 3.95 3.83
C HIS A 425 -24.04 5.48 3.78
N CYS A 426 -24.25 6.18 4.90
CA CYS A 426 -24.31 7.65 4.97
C CYS A 426 -23.02 8.37 4.54
N ASN A 427 -21.86 7.69 4.62
CA ASN A 427 -20.56 8.19 4.17
C ASN A 427 -20.04 7.57 2.85
N LEU A 428 -20.90 6.94 2.05
CA LEU A 428 -20.56 6.51 0.69
C LEU A 428 -21.32 7.37 -0.34
N VAL A 429 -20.74 7.55 -1.53
CA VAL A 429 -21.42 8.26 -2.62
C VAL A 429 -22.61 7.43 -3.13
N PRO A 430 -23.84 7.98 -3.16
CA PRO A 430 -24.98 7.26 -3.71
C PRO A 430 -24.86 7.12 -5.23
N LEU A 431 -24.70 5.90 -5.71
CA LEU A 431 -24.83 5.54 -7.13
C LEU A 431 -26.32 5.36 -7.44
N ILE A 432 -26.86 6.26 -8.27
CA ILE A 432 -28.29 6.32 -8.62
C ILE A 432 -28.57 5.47 -9.86
N GLY A 433 -27.67 5.53 -10.84
CA GLY A 433 -27.89 4.91 -12.14
C GLY A 433 -26.62 4.60 -12.91
N PHE A 434 -26.77 3.87 -14.01
CA PHE A 434 -25.75 3.74 -15.04
C PHE A 434 -26.36 3.81 -16.44
N CYS A 435 -25.56 4.15 -17.44
CA CYS A 435 -25.87 3.90 -18.84
C CYS A 435 -24.75 3.07 -19.48
N TYR A 436 -25.14 2.18 -20.39
CA TYR A 436 -24.24 1.33 -21.13
C TYR A 436 -24.72 1.23 -22.57
N GLU A 437 -23.94 1.83 -23.46
CA GLU A 437 -24.03 1.73 -24.91
C GLU A 437 -22.65 1.34 -25.49
N THR A 438 -22.59 1.03 -26.78
CA THR A 438 -21.38 0.44 -27.42
C THR A 438 -20.13 1.31 -27.25
N ASN A 439 -20.30 2.64 -27.24
CA ASN A 439 -19.22 3.63 -27.16
C ASN A 439 -19.28 4.49 -25.88
N ASP A 440 -20.32 4.34 -25.06
CA ASP A 440 -20.59 5.26 -23.95
C ASP A 440 -20.95 4.49 -22.68
N LYS A 441 -20.13 4.67 -21.65
CA LYS A 441 -20.26 4.06 -20.33
C LYS A 441 -20.35 5.19 -19.32
N LEU A 442 -21.53 5.34 -18.71
CA LEU A 442 -21.87 6.43 -17.80
C LEU A 442 -22.23 5.89 -16.42
N LEU A 443 -21.67 6.46 -15.35
CA LEU A 443 -22.15 6.23 -13.98
C LEU A 443 -22.76 7.51 -13.44
N VAL A 444 -23.92 7.40 -12.79
CA VAL A 444 -24.76 8.53 -12.39
C VAL A 444 -24.90 8.55 -10.87
N TYR A 445 -24.35 9.58 -10.25
CA TYR A 445 -24.31 9.78 -8.80
C TYR A 445 -25.19 10.95 -8.38
N LYS A 446 -25.57 10.98 -7.10
CA LYS A 446 -26.08 12.21 -6.48
C LYS A 446 -24.98 13.29 -6.52
N TYR A 447 -25.32 14.51 -6.95
CA TYR A 447 -24.37 15.62 -6.94
C TYR A 447 -23.98 16.03 -5.51
N MET A 448 -22.71 16.34 -5.31
CA MET A 448 -22.14 16.76 -4.03
C MET A 448 -21.75 18.23 -4.14
N SER A 449 -22.54 19.12 -3.54
CA SER A 449 -22.51 20.56 -3.83
C SER A 449 -21.23 21.27 -3.38
N ASN A 450 -20.52 20.73 -2.38
CA ASN A 450 -19.26 21.30 -1.90
C ASN A 450 -18.03 20.66 -2.57
N GLY A 451 -18.21 19.90 -3.66
CA GLY A 451 -17.10 19.35 -4.44
C GLY A 451 -16.33 18.24 -3.70
N ASN A 452 -15.01 18.19 -3.90
CA ASN A 452 -14.12 17.24 -3.22
C ASN A 452 -13.28 17.92 -2.12
N LEU A 453 -12.79 17.15 -1.15
CA LEU A 453 -12.03 17.65 0.01
C LEU A 453 -10.68 18.29 -0.39
N TYR A 454 -10.02 17.79 -1.43
CA TYR A 454 -8.72 18.30 -1.86
C TYR A 454 -8.80 19.79 -2.22
N ASP A 455 -9.83 20.21 -2.98
CA ASP A 455 -10.01 21.60 -3.41
C ASP A 455 -10.38 22.58 -2.26
N TRP A 456 -10.65 22.06 -1.06
CA TRP A 456 -10.84 22.86 0.17
C TRP A 456 -9.56 22.99 0.99
N LEU A 457 -8.68 21.99 0.94
CA LEU A 457 -7.41 22.01 1.67
C LEU A 457 -6.29 22.66 0.84
N HIS A 458 -6.33 22.49 -0.48
CA HIS A 458 -5.30 22.92 -1.43
C HIS A 458 -5.93 23.78 -2.54
N PRO A 459 -6.46 24.98 -2.22
CA PRO A 459 -7.03 25.87 -3.23
C PRO A 459 -5.97 26.27 -4.29
N PRO A 460 -6.36 26.43 -5.57
CA PRO A 460 -5.46 26.89 -6.63
C PRO A 460 -4.81 28.25 -6.32
N GLU A 461 -3.58 28.45 -6.80
CA GLU A 461 -2.90 29.75 -6.70
C GLU A 461 -3.68 30.83 -7.49
N GLY A 462 -4.39 31.70 -6.76
CA GLY A 462 -5.21 32.78 -7.32
C GLY A 462 -6.66 32.81 -6.81
N ASP A 463 -7.17 31.70 -6.26
CA ASP A 463 -8.50 31.66 -5.63
C ASP A 463 -8.49 32.22 -4.20
N GLU A 464 -9.63 32.71 -3.71
CA GLU A 464 -9.77 33.09 -2.31
C GLU A 464 -9.54 31.89 -1.36
N PRO A 465 -8.84 32.07 -0.23
CA PRO A 465 -8.51 30.97 0.67
C PRO A 465 -9.78 30.41 1.33
N LYS A 466 -10.15 29.18 0.93
CA LYS A 466 -11.29 28.43 1.48
C LYS A 466 -10.97 27.92 2.89
N ILE A 467 -11.31 28.71 3.92
CA ILE A 467 -11.04 28.33 5.32
C ILE A 467 -12.03 27.24 5.79
N MET A 468 -11.54 26.00 5.93
CA MET A 468 -12.29 24.92 6.58
C MET A 468 -12.03 24.91 8.10
N ASN A 469 -13.06 25.17 8.90
CA ASN A 469 -12.96 25.23 10.37
C ASN A 469 -12.74 23.84 11.02
N TRP A 470 -12.20 23.82 12.24
CA TRP A 470 -11.87 22.58 12.94
C TRP A 470 -13.06 21.61 13.13
N PRO A 471 -14.25 22.03 13.60
CA PRO A 471 -15.40 21.15 13.72
C PRO A 471 -15.79 20.43 12.42
N VAL A 472 -15.69 21.11 11.27
CA VAL A 472 -15.92 20.49 9.95
C VAL A 472 -14.81 19.48 9.61
N ARG A 473 -13.54 19.77 9.92
CA ARG A 473 -12.44 18.80 9.72
C ARG A 473 -12.61 17.55 10.58
N VAL A 474 -13.00 17.71 11.86
CA VAL A 474 -13.33 16.58 12.76
C VAL A 474 -14.52 15.77 12.22
N LYS A 475 -15.60 16.45 11.80
CA LYS A 475 -16.76 15.81 11.17
C LYS A 475 -16.37 14.96 9.96
N ILE A 476 -15.54 15.51 9.08
CA ILE A 476 -15.05 14.80 7.89
C ILE A 476 -14.20 13.59 8.31
N ALA A 477 -13.24 13.78 9.22
CA ALA A 477 -12.38 12.70 9.72
C ALA A 477 -13.18 11.53 10.32
N VAL A 478 -14.15 11.82 11.20
CA VAL A 478 -14.98 10.79 11.87
C VAL A 478 -15.92 10.10 10.88
N GLY A 479 -16.55 10.84 9.96
CA GLY A 479 -17.42 10.26 8.93
C GLY A 479 -16.66 9.34 7.97
N LEU A 480 -15.42 9.68 7.61
CA LEU A 480 -14.54 8.82 6.83
C LEU A 480 -14.15 7.54 7.58
N ALA A 481 -13.78 7.66 8.86
CA ALA A 481 -13.51 6.51 9.71
C ALA A 481 -14.74 5.58 9.82
N ARG A 482 -15.94 6.14 9.97
CA ARG A 482 -17.23 5.41 10.00
C ARG A 482 -17.46 4.64 8.71
N GLY A 483 -17.33 5.30 7.56
CA GLY A 483 -17.51 4.69 6.23
C GLY A 483 -16.53 3.56 5.93
N LEU A 484 -15.26 3.73 6.26
CA LEU A 484 -14.23 2.70 6.06
C LEU A 484 -14.37 1.53 7.04
N ALA A 485 -14.65 1.80 8.32
CA ALA A 485 -14.93 0.77 9.31
C ALA A 485 -16.15 -0.09 8.91
N TRP A 486 -17.15 0.53 8.30
CA TRP A 486 -18.31 -0.15 7.74
C TRP A 486 -17.93 -1.00 6.52
N LEU A 487 -17.19 -0.48 5.53
CA LEU A 487 -16.75 -1.25 4.35
C LEU A 487 -15.93 -2.51 4.70
N HIS A 488 -15.03 -2.40 5.68
CA HIS A 488 -14.19 -3.51 6.14
C HIS A 488 -14.96 -4.56 6.97
N ARG A 489 -16.15 -4.22 7.47
CA ARG A 489 -16.90 -5.05 8.45
C ARG A 489 -18.38 -5.25 8.11
N HIS A 490 -18.83 -4.85 6.91
CA HIS A 490 -20.25 -4.74 6.57
C HIS A 490 -21.02 -6.06 6.76
N SER A 491 -20.37 -7.20 6.51
CA SER A 491 -20.89 -8.53 6.82
C SER A 491 -19.74 -9.54 6.93
N THR A 492 -19.93 -10.60 7.71
CA THR A 492 -19.04 -11.79 7.68
C THR A 492 -19.03 -12.51 6.32
N LYS A 493 -19.89 -12.08 5.39
CA LYS A 493 -20.02 -12.62 4.02
C LYS A 493 -19.51 -11.66 2.94
N PHE A 494 -19.36 -10.38 3.25
CA PHE A 494 -19.02 -9.32 2.29
C PHE A 494 -18.08 -8.29 2.92
N GLN A 495 -16.85 -8.23 2.40
CA GLN A 495 -15.87 -7.20 2.73
C GLN A 495 -15.43 -6.47 1.47
N VAL A 496 -15.24 -5.15 1.59
CA VAL A 496 -14.76 -4.29 0.51
C VAL A 496 -13.56 -3.48 0.98
N PHE A 497 -12.49 -3.53 0.20
CA PHE A 497 -11.27 -2.75 0.39
C PHE A 497 -11.13 -1.76 -0.77
N HIS A 498 -10.95 -0.48 -0.46
CA HIS A 498 -11.05 0.59 -1.45
C HIS A 498 -9.76 0.79 -2.26
N HIS A 499 -8.60 0.62 -1.61
CA HIS A 499 -7.24 0.72 -2.15
C HIS A 499 -6.87 2.05 -2.83
N ASN A 500 -7.70 3.09 -2.72
CA ASN A 500 -7.49 4.37 -3.40
C ASN A 500 -8.02 5.57 -2.59
N ILE A 501 -7.92 5.50 -1.27
CA ILE A 501 -8.37 6.58 -0.38
C ILE A 501 -7.41 7.77 -0.47
N SER A 502 -7.95 8.95 -0.74
CA SER A 502 -7.24 10.23 -0.85
C SER A 502 -8.24 11.37 -0.69
N SER A 503 -7.78 12.58 -0.38
CA SER A 503 -8.63 13.78 -0.31
C SER A 503 -9.41 14.04 -1.61
N LYS A 504 -8.84 13.69 -2.77
CA LYS A 504 -9.50 13.77 -4.10
C LYS A 504 -10.66 12.77 -4.29
N CYS A 505 -10.76 11.70 -3.50
CA CYS A 505 -11.87 10.74 -3.57
C CYS A 505 -12.94 10.95 -2.48
N ILE A 506 -12.79 11.98 -1.64
CA ILE A 506 -13.78 12.38 -0.64
C ILE A 506 -14.60 13.53 -1.19
N LEU A 507 -15.88 13.29 -1.44
CA LEU A 507 -16.84 14.33 -1.83
C LEU A 507 -17.56 14.88 -0.60
N LEU A 508 -17.99 16.14 -0.66
CA LEU A 508 -18.66 16.84 0.43
C LEU A 508 -20.07 17.25 0.00
N ASP A 509 -21.08 16.76 0.71
CA ASP A 509 -22.47 17.22 0.49
C ASP A 509 -22.69 18.62 1.09
N GLN A 510 -23.89 19.17 0.89
CA GLN A 510 -24.29 20.51 1.34
C GLN A 510 -24.07 20.78 2.85
N ASN A 511 -24.05 19.72 3.67
CA ASN A 511 -23.85 19.79 5.12
C ASN A 511 -22.40 19.49 5.53
N PHE A 512 -21.46 19.44 4.57
CA PHE A 512 -20.09 18.95 4.75
C PHE A 512 -20.02 17.52 5.31
N GLU A 513 -21.01 16.66 5.02
CA GLU A 513 -20.91 15.24 5.32
C GLU A 513 -20.03 14.55 4.27
N PRO A 514 -18.97 13.82 4.67
CA PRO A 514 -18.04 13.20 3.72
C PRO A 514 -18.66 11.97 3.06
N LYS A 515 -18.47 11.85 1.75
CA LYS A 515 -18.89 10.70 0.93
C LYS A 515 -17.67 10.13 0.20
N ILE A 516 -17.31 8.90 0.51
CA ILE A 516 -16.24 8.17 -0.19
C ILE A 516 -16.72 7.83 -1.61
N SER A 517 -15.86 8.01 -2.61
CA SER A 517 -16.14 7.81 -4.04
C SER A 517 -14.94 7.18 -4.76
N ASN A 518 -15.06 6.87 -6.05
CA ASN A 518 -14.02 6.24 -6.89
C ASN A 518 -13.72 4.77 -6.51
N PHE A 519 -14.78 3.96 -6.40
CA PHE A 519 -14.73 2.54 -6.09
C PHE A 519 -14.28 1.65 -7.26
N GLY A 520 -13.94 2.21 -8.42
CA GLY A 520 -13.46 1.43 -9.56
C GLY A 520 -12.27 0.53 -9.24
N GLY A 521 -11.36 0.95 -8.34
CA GLY A 521 -10.21 0.14 -7.89
C GLY A 521 -10.48 -0.79 -6.70
N ALA A 522 -11.70 -0.81 -6.17
CA ALA A 522 -12.03 -1.56 -4.98
C ALA A 522 -11.98 -3.08 -5.22
N LYS A 523 -11.56 -3.83 -4.20
CA LYS A 523 -11.61 -5.30 -4.19
C LYS A 523 -12.73 -5.78 -3.27
N PHE A 524 -13.37 -6.86 -3.70
CA PHE A 524 -14.52 -7.48 -3.06
C PHE A 524 -14.19 -8.92 -2.66
N ILE A 525 -14.52 -9.31 -1.44
CA ILE A 525 -14.41 -10.69 -0.96
C ILE A 525 -15.81 -11.20 -0.59
N ASN A 526 -16.19 -12.34 -1.17
CA ASN A 526 -17.46 -13.01 -0.93
C ASN A 526 -17.23 -14.43 -0.41
N ALA A 527 -17.71 -14.72 0.80
CA ALA A 527 -17.52 -16.01 1.44
C ALA A 527 -18.25 -17.18 0.75
N ASN A 528 -19.20 -16.92 -0.16
CA ASN A 528 -20.08 -17.92 -0.75
C ASN A 528 -19.79 -18.30 -2.22
N GLU A 529 -18.87 -17.63 -2.92
CA GLU A 529 -18.57 -17.90 -4.35
C GLU A 529 -17.44 -18.93 -4.57
N SER A 530 -17.42 -19.98 -3.74
CA SER A 530 -16.46 -21.10 -3.82
C SER A 530 -16.72 -22.09 -4.98
N ALA A 531 -17.56 -21.74 -5.96
CA ALA A 531 -18.14 -22.68 -6.92
C ALA A 531 -17.86 -22.37 -8.42
N SER A 532 -17.08 -21.32 -8.74
CA SER A 532 -16.74 -21.01 -10.14
C SER A 532 -15.27 -20.61 -10.34
N GLY A 533 -14.38 -21.59 -10.24
CA GLY A 533 -13.30 -21.71 -11.23
C GLY A 533 -12.09 -20.78 -11.17
N TRP A 534 -11.74 -20.17 -10.02
CA TRP A 534 -10.34 -19.88 -9.62
C TRP A 534 -10.22 -19.23 -8.22
N SER A 535 -11.04 -19.66 -7.25
CA SER A 535 -10.88 -19.21 -5.86
C SER A 535 -10.13 -20.26 -5.04
N PHE A 536 -8.90 -19.93 -4.64
CA PHE A 536 -8.28 -20.53 -3.46
C PHE A 536 -9.16 -20.23 -2.23
N SER A 537 -8.97 -20.97 -1.13
CA SER A 537 -9.72 -20.77 0.13
C SER A 537 -9.25 -19.51 0.90
N MET A 538 -9.34 -18.35 0.25
CA MET A 538 -8.67 -17.08 0.55
C MET A 538 -9.46 -16.15 1.50
N ASN A 539 -10.11 -16.71 2.54
CA ASN A 539 -10.75 -15.89 3.58
C ASN A 539 -9.84 -15.62 4.79
N GLY A 540 -8.78 -16.42 4.98
CA GLY A 540 -7.76 -16.22 6.02
C GLY A 540 -6.51 -15.51 5.48
N GLU A 541 -5.86 -16.12 4.48
CA GLU A 541 -4.58 -15.65 3.92
C GLU A 541 -4.63 -14.20 3.40
N LEU A 542 -5.77 -13.70 2.90
CA LEU A 542 -5.85 -12.31 2.41
C LEU A 542 -5.90 -11.26 3.54
N LEU A 543 -6.33 -11.65 4.74
CA LEU A 543 -6.24 -10.84 5.96
C LEU A 543 -4.82 -10.92 6.55
N GLU A 544 -4.16 -12.07 6.47
CA GLU A 544 -2.72 -12.20 6.82
C GLU A 544 -1.82 -11.38 5.89
N LEU A 545 -2.20 -11.17 4.63
CA LEU A 545 -1.52 -10.26 3.69
C LEU A 545 -1.79 -8.76 3.93
N GLY A 546 -2.60 -8.38 4.94
CA GLY A 546 -2.75 -7.01 5.41
C GLY A 546 -3.41 -6.02 4.43
N PHE A 547 -4.29 -6.48 3.53
CA PHE A 547 -4.95 -5.60 2.55
C PHE A 547 -5.83 -4.52 3.20
N ASP A 548 -6.49 -4.80 4.33
CA ASP A 548 -7.24 -3.83 5.13
C ASP A 548 -6.35 -2.65 5.59
N LYS A 549 -5.08 -2.92 5.85
CA LYS A 549 -4.07 -1.97 6.33
C LYS A 549 -3.62 -0.97 5.27
N SER A 550 -3.93 -1.19 4.00
CA SER A 550 -3.68 -0.23 2.92
C SER A 550 -4.65 0.96 2.99
N ASP A 551 -5.94 0.67 3.23
CA ASP A 551 -6.96 1.69 3.45
C ASP A 551 -6.70 2.45 4.76
N VAL A 552 -6.25 1.77 5.82
CA VAL A 552 -5.87 2.40 7.10
C VAL A 552 -4.73 3.41 6.90
N TYR A 553 -3.66 3.02 6.20
CA TYR A 553 -2.56 3.93 5.89
C TYR A 553 -3.03 5.14 5.09
N SER A 554 -3.85 4.90 4.06
CA SER A 554 -4.37 5.93 3.17
C SER A 554 -5.30 6.91 3.92
N PHE A 555 -6.14 6.41 4.82
CA PHE A 555 -6.94 7.22 5.75
C PHE A 555 -6.04 8.05 6.68
N GLY A 556 -4.98 7.45 7.23
CA GLY A 556 -4.02 8.15 8.09
C GLY A 556 -3.39 9.36 7.40
N VAL A 557 -3.08 9.27 6.11
CA VAL A 557 -2.59 10.42 5.33
C VAL A 557 -3.67 11.49 5.16
N VAL A 558 -4.92 11.12 4.82
CA VAL A 558 -6.02 12.11 4.72
C VAL A 558 -6.26 12.81 6.07
N LEU A 559 -6.06 12.11 7.18
CA LEU A 559 -6.14 12.71 8.53
C LEU A 559 -5.00 13.71 8.79
N LEU A 560 -3.77 13.44 8.31
CA LEU A 560 -2.68 14.41 8.34
C LEU A 560 -2.95 15.62 7.44
N GLU A 561 -3.49 15.44 6.23
CA GLU A 561 -3.91 16.54 5.35
C GLU A 561 -4.95 17.44 6.04
N LEU A 562 -5.94 16.85 6.73
CA LEU A 562 -6.95 17.60 7.50
C LEU A 562 -6.33 18.39 8.67
N ILE A 563 -5.36 17.83 9.40
CA ILE A 563 -4.72 18.49 10.55
C ILE A 563 -3.77 19.62 10.11
N THR A 564 -3.00 19.39 9.04
CA THR A 564 -1.92 20.30 8.62
C THR A 564 -2.32 21.30 7.55
N GLY A 565 -3.38 21.02 6.78
CA GLY A 565 -3.73 21.80 5.59
C GLY A 565 -2.71 21.67 4.45
N LYS A 566 -1.85 20.64 4.45
CA LYS A 566 -0.75 20.47 3.48
C LYS A 566 -0.90 19.19 2.66
N GLU A 567 -0.56 19.27 1.38
CA GLU A 567 -0.60 18.12 0.47
C GLU A 567 0.50 17.11 0.84
N ARG A 568 0.27 15.82 0.58
CA ARG A 568 1.26 14.72 0.74
C ARG A 568 2.66 15.05 0.19
N SER A 569 2.75 15.87 -0.86
CA SER A 569 3.98 16.37 -1.52
C SER A 569 4.72 17.46 -0.74
N LYS A 570 4.05 18.19 0.15
CA LYS A 570 4.56 19.33 0.95
C LYS A 570 4.57 19.06 2.47
N VAL A 571 4.09 17.88 2.89
CA VAL A 571 4.22 17.37 4.26
C VAL A 571 5.63 16.79 4.51
N THR A 572 6.40 16.55 3.44
CA THR A 572 7.83 16.19 3.50
C THR A 572 8.73 17.37 3.82
N ASP A 573 8.40 18.57 3.33
CA ASP A 573 9.22 19.78 3.43
C ASP A 573 9.15 20.41 4.83
N ASP A 574 9.98 19.90 5.74
CA ASP A 574 10.55 20.52 6.96
C ASP A 574 9.61 21.36 7.87
N SER A 575 8.30 21.14 7.77
CA SER A 575 7.29 22.01 8.36
C SER A 575 5.98 21.28 8.61
N ALA A 576 6.04 20.16 9.36
CA ALA A 576 4.90 19.58 10.05
C ALA A 576 4.37 20.48 11.20
N SER A 577 4.38 21.80 11.00
CA SER A 577 3.55 22.73 11.76
C SER A 577 2.10 22.31 11.54
N CYS A 578 1.32 22.23 12.61
CA CYS A 578 -0.13 22.23 12.48
C CYS A 578 -0.54 23.47 11.68
N ASP A 579 -1.68 23.41 11.00
CA ASP A 579 -2.23 24.54 10.27
C ASP A 579 -2.25 25.78 11.19
N ASN A 580 -1.48 26.81 10.83
CA ASN A 580 -1.28 27.98 11.70
C ASN A 580 -2.60 28.74 11.95
N THR A 581 -3.66 28.46 11.19
CA THR A 581 -5.02 28.98 11.43
C THR A 581 -5.75 28.27 12.57
N LEU A 582 -5.25 27.12 13.06
CA LEU A 582 -5.88 26.30 14.09
C LEU A 582 -5.20 26.38 15.47
N ILE A 583 -3.92 26.73 15.52
CA ILE A 583 -3.12 26.76 16.76
C ILE A 583 -3.62 27.86 17.71
N GLY A 584 -3.89 27.51 18.97
CA GLY A 584 -4.31 28.48 19.99
C GLY A 584 -5.81 28.84 19.99
N LEU A 585 -6.63 28.16 19.19
CA LEU A 585 -8.10 28.28 19.22
C LEU A 585 -8.78 27.40 20.30
N GLY A 586 -8.02 26.68 21.12
CA GLY A 586 -8.54 25.84 22.21
C GLY A 586 -8.90 24.40 21.81
N PHE A 587 -8.47 23.95 20.62
CA PHE A 587 -8.68 22.59 20.11
C PHE A 587 -7.45 21.69 20.24
N ASP A 588 -6.39 22.16 20.91
CA ASP A 588 -5.06 21.55 20.89
C ASP A 588 -5.06 20.08 21.38
N ASP A 589 -5.88 19.76 22.40
CA ASP A 589 -6.07 18.38 22.89
C ASP A 589 -6.72 17.44 21.86
N GLU A 590 -7.64 17.95 21.03
CA GLU A 590 -8.31 17.17 19.98
C GLU A 590 -7.41 17.00 18.76
N ILE A 591 -6.67 18.06 18.40
CA ILE A 591 -5.64 18.03 17.37
C ILE A 591 -4.58 16.97 17.74
N PHE A 592 -4.09 16.96 18.98
CA PHE A 592 -3.13 15.97 19.46
C PHE A 592 -3.67 14.53 19.43
N GLN A 593 -4.93 14.33 19.80
CA GLN A 593 -5.58 13.01 19.72
C GLN A 593 -5.72 12.53 18.28
N LEU A 594 -6.21 13.37 17.37
CA LEU A 594 -6.34 13.01 15.95
C LEU A 594 -4.96 12.79 15.29
N LEU A 595 -3.95 13.57 15.66
CA LEU A 595 -2.57 13.35 15.23
C LEU A 595 -2.05 11.99 15.71
N SER A 596 -2.21 11.66 16.99
CA SER A 596 -1.83 10.34 17.55
C SER A 596 -2.49 9.18 16.81
N ILE A 597 -3.77 9.33 16.42
CA ILE A 597 -4.51 8.33 15.63
C ILE A 597 -3.94 8.25 14.20
N ALA A 598 -3.69 9.38 13.55
CA ALA A 598 -3.08 9.43 12.22
C ALA A 598 -1.72 8.72 12.20
N CYS A 599 -0.86 8.99 13.19
CA CYS A 599 0.45 8.39 13.33
C CYS A 599 0.40 6.87 13.55
N LYS A 600 -0.61 6.36 14.27
CA LYS A 600 -0.87 4.90 14.38
C LYS A 600 -1.35 4.31 13.05
N CYS A 601 -2.10 5.06 12.25
CA CYS A 601 -2.58 4.61 10.94
C CYS A 601 -1.46 4.56 9.88
N VAL A 602 -0.50 5.49 9.90
CA VAL A 602 0.58 5.57 8.89
C VAL A 602 1.85 4.76 9.23
N GLN A 603 1.80 3.85 10.20
CA GLN A 603 2.95 3.01 10.57
C GLN A 603 3.54 2.25 9.37
N PRO A 604 4.86 2.06 9.28
CA PRO A 604 5.49 1.45 8.10
C PRO A 604 5.05 -0.01 7.91
N PHE A 605 4.91 -0.77 8.99
CA PHE A 605 4.48 -2.17 8.96
C PHE A 605 2.96 -2.29 9.08
N ALA A 606 2.35 -3.12 8.22
CA ALA A 606 0.89 -3.29 8.16
C ALA A 606 0.31 -3.84 9.48
N GLU A 607 1.00 -4.78 10.12
CA GLU A 607 0.61 -5.42 11.39
C GLU A 607 0.48 -4.42 12.55
N GLN A 608 1.28 -3.35 12.54
CA GLN A 608 1.28 -2.32 13.58
C GLN A 608 0.12 -1.31 13.42
N ARG A 609 -0.52 -1.28 12.25
CA ARG A 609 -1.64 -0.37 11.99
C ARG A 609 -2.93 -0.92 12.64
N PRO A 610 -3.74 -0.07 13.30
CA PRO A 610 -5.04 -0.47 13.81
C PRO A 610 -5.97 -0.92 12.67
N THR A 611 -7.09 -1.56 12.99
CA THR A 611 -8.20 -1.75 12.04
C THR A 611 -9.01 -0.45 11.95
N MET A 612 -9.68 -0.19 10.82
CA MET A 612 -10.56 0.99 10.71
C MET A 612 -11.69 1.01 11.75
N LEU A 613 -12.12 -0.15 12.24
CA LEU A 613 -13.03 -0.25 13.39
C LEU A 613 -12.43 0.37 14.67
N GLN A 614 -11.19 -0.01 15.02
CA GLN A 614 -10.50 0.54 16.20
C GLN A 614 -10.22 2.04 16.06
N VAL A 615 -9.88 2.49 14.85
CA VAL A 615 -9.74 3.92 14.51
C VAL A 615 -11.05 4.66 14.76
N TYR A 616 -12.16 4.20 14.15
CA TYR A 616 -13.49 4.81 14.35
C TYR A 616 -13.92 4.82 15.82
N GLN A 617 -13.73 3.70 16.53
CA GLN A 617 -14.05 3.61 17.97
C GLN A 617 -13.26 4.62 18.81
N THR A 618 -11.99 4.87 18.47
CA THR A 618 -11.15 5.87 19.17
C THR A 618 -11.57 7.30 18.83
N MET A 619 -11.93 7.56 17.57
CA MET A 619 -12.35 8.90 17.11
C MET A 619 -13.79 9.28 17.49
N ARG A 620 -14.65 8.29 17.78
CA ARG A 620 -16.08 8.51 18.07
C ARG A 620 -16.32 9.50 19.21
N ALA A 621 -15.59 9.38 20.32
CA ALA A 621 -15.72 10.27 21.48
C ALA A 621 -15.25 11.72 21.22
N ILE A 622 -14.50 11.96 20.14
CA ILE A 622 -14.15 13.30 19.65
C ILE A 622 -15.33 13.83 18.82
N GLY A 623 -15.87 13.00 17.92
CA GLY A 623 -17.03 13.32 17.09
C GLY A 623 -18.29 13.68 17.87
N GLU A 624 -18.60 12.96 18.95
CA GLU A 624 -19.76 13.21 19.82
C GLU A 624 -19.76 14.64 20.41
N ARG A 625 -18.58 15.23 20.65
CA ARG A 625 -18.43 16.61 21.16
C ARG A 625 -18.84 17.68 20.14
N HIS A 626 -18.72 17.36 18.85
CA HIS A 626 -19.08 18.23 17.72
C HIS A 626 -20.48 17.92 17.18
N GLY A 627 -21.33 17.26 17.96
CA GLY A 627 -22.72 16.98 17.60
C GLY A 627 -22.92 15.85 16.58
N LEU A 628 -21.90 14.99 16.37
CA LEU A 628 -22.11 13.74 15.62
C LEU A 628 -22.88 12.75 16.49
N VAL A 629 -24.13 12.49 16.11
CA VAL A 629 -25.02 11.56 16.81
C VAL A 629 -24.47 10.13 16.77
N ASP A 630 -24.61 9.40 17.89
CA ASP A 630 -24.27 7.99 17.94
C ASP A 630 -25.23 7.12 17.13
N ASP A 631 -24.82 6.84 15.88
CA ASP A 631 -25.43 5.88 14.97
C ASP A 631 -25.21 4.39 15.37
N SER A 632 -25.13 4.08 16.67
CA SER A 632 -25.03 2.69 17.15
C SER A 632 -26.22 1.81 16.74
N GLY A 633 -27.39 2.42 16.45
CA GLY A 633 -28.53 1.76 15.82
C GLY A 633 -28.33 1.44 14.33
N THR A 634 -27.58 2.25 13.59
CA THR A 634 -27.44 2.18 12.12
C THR A 634 -26.59 0.99 11.67
N TRP A 635 -25.82 0.39 12.57
CA TRP A 635 -25.19 -0.94 12.38
C TRP A 635 -26.19 -2.09 12.19
N LYS A 636 -27.48 -1.89 12.52
CA LYS A 636 -28.53 -2.92 12.39
C LYS A 636 -29.41 -2.76 11.15
N GLN A 637 -29.40 -1.61 10.48
CA GLN A 637 -30.26 -1.37 9.31
C GLN A 637 -29.58 -1.82 8.01
N THR A 638 -29.26 -3.11 7.96
CA THR A 638 -28.82 -3.82 6.76
C THR A 638 -30.00 -4.08 5.83
N GLU A 639 -30.30 -3.11 4.97
CA GLU A 639 -31.15 -3.34 3.79
C GLU A 639 -30.28 -3.74 2.59
N ILE A 640 -30.19 -5.06 2.35
CA ILE A 640 -29.78 -5.57 1.04
C ILE A 640 -30.96 -5.31 0.10
N ALA A 641 -31.00 -4.11 -0.49
CA ALA A 641 -32.13 -3.64 -1.29
C ALA A 641 -32.47 -4.62 -2.43
N THR A 642 -33.55 -5.37 -2.24
CA THR A 642 -34.04 -6.27 -3.28
C THR A 642 -34.64 -5.44 -4.42
N ALA A 643 -34.86 -6.05 -5.58
CA ALA A 643 -35.47 -5.33 -6.71
C ALA A 643 -36.92 -4.90 -6.45
N SER A 644 -37.54 -5.40 -5.37
CA SER A 644 -38.92 -5.10 -4.97
C SER A 644 -39.05 -3.74 -4.28
N GLU A 645 -38.16 -3.41 -3.34
CA GLU A 645 -38.21 -2.15 -2.57
C GLU A 645 -37.86 -0.93 -3.43
N ARG A 646 -37.05 -1.13 -4.48
CA ARG A 646 -36.57 -0.08 -5.39
C ARG A 646 -37.66 0.62 -6.19
N ASN A 647 -38.78 -0.03 -6.48
CA ASN A 647 -39.85 0.60 -7.25
C ASN A 647 -40.62 1.66 -6.46
N VAL A 648 -40.53 1.68 -5.12
CA VAL A 648 -41.29 2.62 -4.27
C VAL A 648 -40.56 3.96 -4.14
N GLU A 649 -39.26 3.95 -3.76
CA GLU A 649 -38.45 5.17 -3.74
C GLU A 649 -38.35 5.81 -5.14
N ILE A 650 -38.23 5.01 -6.21
CA ILE A 650 -38.03 5.55 -7.56
C ILE A 650 -39.30 6.19 -8.14
N THR A 651 -40.52 5.76 -7.74
CA THR A 651 -41.77 6.47 -8.12
C THR A 651 -42.00 7.77 -7.35
N GLU A 652 -41.19 8.11 -6.35
CA GLU A 652 -41.15 9.46 -5.75
C GLU A 652 -40.00 10.31 -6.31
N LEU A 653 -39.16 9.75 -7.19
CA LEU A 653 -37.96 10.40 -7.75
C LEU A 653 -38.05 10.67 -9.27
N ILE A 654 -38.97 10.01 -9.97
CA ILE A 654 -39.30 10.19 -11.40
C ILE A 654 -40.72 10.75 -11.50
#